data_AF-A0A9X4EBD5-F1
#
_entry.id   AF-A0A9X4EBD5-F1
#
_cell.length_a   1.000
_cell.length_b   1.000
_cell.length_c   1.000
_cell.angle_alpha   90.00
_cell.angle_beta   90.00
_cell.angle_gamma   90.00
#
_symmetry.space_group_name_H-M   'P 1'
#
loop_
_entity.id
_entity.type
_entity.pdbx_description
1 polymer ?
#
loop_
_entity_poly.entity_id
_entity_poly.type
_entity_poly.pdbx_seq_one_letter_code
_entity_poly.pdbx_strand_id
1 'polypeptide(L)'
;MSANNRQWVRTVVADILAEDPAALADTENLFEAGLDSIGLLRLVNRWRRDGIQVSFAELAQDPTLTAWTALVDRERAGPGGGTPAVTETPAAAPADSGSAPLGIMQHAYWVGRSPGQRLGGVAAHLYAEFDRPSTGGGPAIDPNALRSALERLIKRHETLRTRVTPDGRQEVLATLAPPLAVHDLQDRSAAEVWSHLAKVRAAFSHQMLDVEEGQVFAVALSLLPDGATRLHVDVDMIAADAVSYRLLLADLVALYIAPAKGLPPLGLTYRQHLATTETGKADRARPAAEAWRDRLATLPGAPILPELVQATEEFPQPAVARRHVWLSPERKHMLTDIARRKGVTVAMAVATVLAEVVGHWSATDHFLLNVPMFDRPANHPDIDRVVGDFSSSVMLEVDLRQSLAFVDRVRALQQRMHADAAHAAHTGLDVLRDLSRQRGETVLAPVVFTSALGLGELFAPAVTEIIGRPVWVVSQGPQVLLDAQVTEFDGGLLVNWDTREEALVPGVVDAMFAVFQTALQRLIDQPETWNQPLALSDQNPRRTHEGHLVRVVDPFEQSRPAHVPGRLRVMGEDVLGDQPGAIRWARADGDGRVTVLGRDHDRVEVNGVPVFPAEVEEAVRSAPQIRDAAVVRITDTQGDGLVAAVVFAAPTGEETAGKAFRAYLARRIPAHLLPTRVIVLNELPRDAAGVIEAEILRQASLAQAEPAGGVAPRTDLERVIAGVWAEVLGLEQVGVNEEFIALGGDSLLAARVVARLQEELDTHAITLRALFRSPTIAELAEQLRRDDDPGRLDEVAAIILEIRAMSDEDVAAQLGEAPVLRQEAVA
;
A
#
# COMPACT_ATOMS: atom_id res chain seq x y z
N MET A 1 20.15 -35.26 -22.17
CA MET A 1 19.58 -33.95 -21.75
C MET A 1 19.90 -33.65 -20.28
N SER A 2 19.54 -34.52 -19.33
CA SER A 2 19.73 -34.27 -17.88
C SER A 2 21.15 -33.86 -17.44
N ALA A 3 22.23 -34.50 -17.96
CA ALA A 3 23.60 -34.11 -17.61
C ALA A 3 24.01 -32.71 -18.13
N ASN A 4 23.57 -32.35 -19.35
CA ASN A 4 23.81 -31.02 -19.92
C ASN A 4 22.97 -29.95 -19.21
N ASN A 5 21.71 -30.27 -18.87
CA ASN A 5 20.83 -29.38 -18.12
C ASN A 5 21.39 -29.12 -16.71
N ARG A 6 21.90 -30.16 -16.04
CA ARG A 6 22.56 -30.02 -14.74
C ARG A 6 23.76 -29.07 -14.80
N GLN A 7 24.65 -29.26 -15.78
CA GLN A 7 25.81 -28.39 -15.97
C GLN A 7 25.38 -26.94 -16.24
N TRP A 8 24.37 -26.74 -17.09
CA TRP A 8 23.83 -25.42 -17.42
C TRP A 8 23.21 -24.72 -16.20
N VAL A 9 22.32 -25.40 -15.46
CA VAL A 9 21.72 -24.88 -14.22
C VAL A 9 22.82 -24.46 -13.25
N ARG A 10 23.79 -25.34 -13.01
CA ARG A 10 24.92 -25.07 -12.11
C ARG A 10 25.72 -23.84 -12.52
N THR A 11 26.07 -23.70 -13.80
CA THR A 11 26.79 -22.51 -14.29
C THR A 11 25.97 -21.24 -14.10
N VAL A 12 24.68 -21.26 -14.45
CA VAL A 12 23.81 -20.08 -14.31
C VAL A 12 23.63 -19.67 -12.84
N VAL A 13 23.51 -20.65 -11.94
CA VAL A 13 23.40 -20.41 -10.49
C VAL A 13 24.71 -19.85 -9.93
N ALA A 14 25.84 -20.45 -10.29
CA ALA A 14 27.17 -19.99 -9.88
C ALA A 14 27.45 -18.56 -10.33
N ASP A 15 27.05 -18.18 -11.55
CA ASP A 15 27.14 -16.80 -12.04
C ASP A 15 26.37 -15.81 -11.14
N ILE A 16 25.17 -16.19 -10.68
CA ILE A 16 24.34 -15.34 -9.81
C ILE A 16 24.94 -15.23 -8.40
N LEU A 17 25.49 -16.32 -7.88
CA LEU A 17 26.15 -16.36 -6.57
C LEU A 17 27.56 -15.74 -6.59
N ALA A 18 28.12 -15.47 -7.77
CA ALA A 18 29.52 -15.11 -7.95
C ALA A 18 30.49 -16.13 -7.32
N GLU A 19 30.13 -17.42 -7.41
CA GLU A 19 30.88 -18.56 -6.86
C GLU A 19 31.44 -19.45 -7.98
N ASP A 20 32.40 -20.33 -7.68
CA ASP A 20 32.87 -21.34 -8.63
C ASP A 20 31.78 -22.43 -8.81
N PRO A 21 31.38 -22.80 -10.04
CA PRO A 21 30.44 -23.92 -10.27
C PRO A 21 30.83 -25.22 -9.55
N ALA A 22 32.12 -25.48 -9.35
CA ALA A 22 32.61 -26.68 -8.66
C ALA A 22 32.38 -26.64 -7.13
N ALA A 23 32.16 -25.47 -6.55
CA ALA A 23 31.95 -25.29 -5.12
C ALA A 23 30.51 -25.63 -4.68
N LEU A 24 29.55 -25.65 -5.61
CA LEU A 24 28.15 -25.90 -5.31
C LEU A 24 27.83 -27.39 -5.27
N ALA A 25 27.28 -27.86 -4.14
CA ALA A 25 26.81 -29.23 -4.03
C ALA A 25 25.38 -29.40 -4.58
N ASP A 26 25.09 -30.56 -5.20
CA ASP A 26 23.82 -30.79 -5.91
C ASP A 26 22.58 -30.77 -5.00
N THR A 27 22.75 -31.08 -3.71
CA THR A 27 21.68 -31.16 -2.71
C THR A 27 21.78 -30.08 -1.64
N GLU A 28 22.74 -29.16 -1.77
CA GLU A 28 22.88 -28.03 -0.84
C GLU A 28 21.73 -27.04 -1.04
N ASN A 29 21.22 -26.51 0.06
CA ASN A 29 20.25 -25.42 0.02
C ASN A 29 20.96 -24.16 -0.48
N LEU A 30 20.57 -23.65 -1.63
CA LEU A 30 21.23 -22.51 -2.28
C LEU A 30 21.13 -21.23 -1.46
N PHE A 31 20.16 -21.08 -0.54
CA PHE A 31 20.17 -19.97 0.43
C PHE A 31 21.36 -20.08 1.40
N GLU A 32 21.76 -21.30 1.77
CA GLU A 32 23.00 -21.55 2.54
C GLU A 32 24.25 -21.33 1.68
N ALA A 33 24.14 -21.39 0.36
CA ALA A 33 25.19 -21.01 -0.58
C ALA A 33 25.25 -19.50 -0.87
N GLY A 34 24.34 -18.69 -0.29
CA GLY A 34 24.32 -17.23 -0.43
C GLY A 34 23.30 -16.69 -1.45
N LEU A 35 22.40 -17.54 -1.96
CA LEU A 35 21.27 -17.07 -2.78
C LEU A 35 20.37 -16.18 -1.94
N ASP A 36 19.91 -15.06 -2.49
CA ASP A 36 18.86 -14.22 -1.91
C ASP A 36 17.63 -14.15 -2.82
N SER A 37 16.57 -13.49 -2.36
CA SER A 37 15.32 -13.36 -3.12
C SER A 37 15.51 -12.65 -4.47
N ILE A 38 16.49 -11.75 -4.58
CA ILE A 38 16.73 -11.00 -5.83
C ILE A 38 17.56 -11.81 -6.81
N GLY A 39 18.58 -12.53 -6.33
CA GLY A 39 19.30 -13.54 -7.10
C GLY A 39 18.32 -14.58 -7.66
N LEU A 40 17.33 -14.98 -6.86
CA LEU A 40 16.27 -15.87 -7.31
C LEU A 40 15.37 -15.25 -8.38
N LEU A 41 14.92 -14.00 -8.20
CA LEU A 41 14.16 -13.28 -9.25
C LEU A 41 14.97 -13.08 -10.54
N ARG A 42 16.26 -12.77 -10.43
CA ARG A 42 17.18 -12.69 -11.58
C ARG A 42 17.28 -14.04 -12.29
N LEU A 43 17.33 -15.13 -11.54
CA LEU A 43 17.36 -16.49 -12.09
C LEU A 43 16.07 -16.80 -12.86
N VAL A 44 14.90 -16.53 -12.27
CA VAL A 44 13.58 -16.66 -12.93
C VAL A 44 13.58 -15.88 -14.24
N ASN A 45 13.97 -14.61 -14.20
CA ASN A 45 13.99 -13.75 -15.38
C ASN A 45 14.97 -14.24 -16.45
N ARG A 46 16.17 -14.69 -16.06
CA ARG A 46 17.17 -15.26 -16.98
C ARG A 46 16.64 -16.55 -17.62
N TRP A 47 16.05 -17.44 -16.84
CA TRP A 47 15.53 -18.71 -17.36
C TRP A 47 14.34 -18.51 -18.30
N ARG A 48 13.45 -17.54 -18.01
CA ARG A 48 12.37 -17.16 -18.92
C ARG A 48 12.89 -16.63 -20.26
N ARG A 49 13.98 -15.84 -20.27
CA ARG A 49 14.64 -15.42 -21.54
C ARG A 49 15.19 -16.60 -22.33
N ASP A 50 15.64 -17.65 -21.63
CA ASP A 50 16.13 -18.90 -22.22
C ASP A 50 14.98 -19.89 -22.56
N GLY A 51 13.72 -19.43 -22.51
CA GLY A 51 12.54 -20.19 -22.88
C GLY A 51 12.01 -21.16 -21.82
N ILE A 52 12.55 -21.12 -20.59
CA ILE A 52 12.12 -21.99 -19.49
C ILE A 52 11.09 -21.26 -18.63
N GLN A 53 9.86 -21.79 -18.58
CA GLN A 53 8.79 -21.23 -17.76
C GLN A 53 8.91 -21.74 -16.33
N VAL A 54 9.47 -20.92 -15.46
CA VAL A 54 9.48 -21.13 -14.01
C VAL A 54 8.97 -19.89 -13.30
N SER A 55 8.44 -20.09 -12.10
CA SER A 55 8.05 -19.05 -11.16
C SER A 55 9.06 -18.92 -10.01
N PHE A 56 9.04 -17.77 -9.34
CA PHE A 56 9.81 -17.54 -8.12
C PHE A 56 9.54 -18.62 -7.08
N ALA A 57 8.26 -18.97 -6.87
CA ALA A 57 7.87 -19.94 -5.86
C ALA A 57 8.32 -21.37 -6.16
N GLU A 58 8.27 -21.81 -7.42
CA GLU A 58 8.78 -23.14 -7.80
C GLU A 58 10.26 -23.31 -7.46
N LEU A 59 11.05 -22.26 -7.65
CA LEU A 59 12.47 -22.30 -7.31
C LEU A 59 12.71 -22.15 -5.81
N ALA A 60 11.91 -21.33 -5.14
CA ALA A 60 12.03 -21.06 -3.71
C ALA A 60 11.58 -22.25 -2.84
N GLN A 61 10.72 -23.13 -3.38
CA GLN A 61 10.17 -24.29 -2.67
C GLN A 61 11.24 -25.34 -2.37
N ASP A 62 12.09 -25.67 -3.35
CA ASP A 62 13.22 -26.60 -3.19
C ASP A 62 14.45 -25.97 -3.86
N PRO A 63 15.21 -25.12 -3.12
CA PRO A 63 16.31 -24.34 -3.65
C PRO A 63 17.57 -25.19 -3.77
N THR A 64 17.51 -26.33 -4.47
CA THR A 64 18.65 -27.21 -4.70
C THR A 64 18.92 -27.36 -6.19
N LEU A 65 20.19 -27.50 -6.59
CA LEU A 65 20.54 -27.73 -8.01
C LEU A 65 19.83 -28.98 -8.56
N THR A 66 19.62 -30.00 -7.73
CA THR A 66 18.91 -31.23 -8.10
C THR A 66 17.45 -30.97 -8.47
N ALA A 67 16.68 -30.31 -7.59
CA ALA A 67 15.28 -30.02 -7.84
C ALA A 67 15.10 -29.08 -9.03
N TRP A 68 15.98 -28.09 -9.14
CA TRP A 68 16.00 -27.13 -10.24
C TRP A 68 16.35 -27.76 -11.58
N THR A 69 17.29 -28.70 -11.60
CA THR A 69 17.57 -29.49 -12.81
C THR A 69 16.35 -30.30 -13.23
N ALA A 70 15.60 -30.86 -12.28
CA ALA A 70 14.37 -31.61 -12.58
C ALA A 70 13.24 -30.70 -13.12
N LEU A 71 13.14 -29.45 -12.64
CA LEU A 71 12.23 -28.44 -13.21
C LEU A 71 12.59 -28.14 -14.67
N VAL A 72 13.86 -27.87 -14.94
CA VAL A 72 14.35 -27.57 -16.30
C VAL A 72 14.21 -28.77 -17.22
N ASP A 73 14.47 -29.98 -16.73
CA ASP A 73 14.27 -31.23 -17.48
C ASP A 73 12.80 -31.41 -17.87
N ARG A 74 11.85 -31.10 -16.96
CA ARG A 74 10.40 -31.17 -17.21
C ARG A 74 9.96 -30.17 -18.28
N GLU A 75 10.36 -28.91 -18.15
CA GLU A 75 10.00 -27.85 -19.11
C GLU A 75 10.56 -28.15 -20.51
N ARG A 76 11.81 -28.62 -20.59
CA ARG A 76 12.44 -28.99 -21.87
C ARG A 76 11.90 -30.30 -22.46
N ALA A 77 11.22 -31.14 -21.67
CA ALA A 77 10.62 -32.40 -22.12
C ALA A 77 9.12 -32.29 -22.46
N GLY A 78 8.46 -31.20 -22.10
CA GLY A 78 7.04 -30.96 -22.40
C GLY A 78 6.76 -30.76 -23.90
N PRO A 79 5.49 -30.85 -24.35
CA PRO A 79 5.11 -30.74 -25.77
C PRO A 79 5.45 -29.39 -26.44
N GLY A 80 5.92 -28.42 -25.66
CA GLY A 80 6.37 -27.09 -26.10
C GLY A 80 7.88 -26.95 -26.26
N GLY A 81 8.69 -28.02 -26.16
CA GLY A 81 10.16 -27.98 -26.27
C GLY A 81 10.74 -27.65 -27.66
N GLY A 82 9.93 -27.09 -28.56
CA GLY A 82 10.41 -26.45 -29.79
C GLY A 82 10.86 -25.02 -29.50
N THR A 83 11.76 -24.50 -30.34
CA THR A 83 12.14 -23.09 -30.49
C THR A 83 11.10 -22.14 -29.92
N PRO A 84 11.48 -21.10 -29.14
CA PRO A 84 10.52 -20.20 -28.53
C PRO A 84 9.46 -19.86 -29.57
N ALA A 85 8.19 -19.95 -29.18
CA ALA A 85 7.24 -19.02 -29.77
C ALA A 85 7.95 -17.68 -29.60
N VAL A 86 8.53 -17.19 -30.69
CA VAL A 86 8.81 -15.78 -30.85
C VAL A 86 7.45 -15.22 -30.53
N THR A 87 7.32 -14.70 -29.30
CA THR A 87 6.19 -13.87 -28.89
C THR A 87 5.99 -13.00 -30.10
N GLU A 88 4.84 -13.17 -30.77
CA GLU A 88 4.55 -12.52 -32.04
C GLU A 88 5.16 -11.14 -31.96
N THR A 89 6.01 -10.78 -32.93
CA THR A 89 6.54 -9.43 -33.03
C THR A 89 5.37 -8.51 -32.71
N PRO A 90 5.42 -7.73 -31.60
CA PRO A 90 4.24 -7.06 -31.12
C PRO A 90 3.65 -6.36 -32.33
N ALA A 91 2.39 -6.67 -32.62
CA ALA A 91 1.65 -6.05 -33.72
C ALA A 91 2.01 -4.57 -33.68
N ALA A 92 2.45 -4.04 -34.82
CA ALA A 92 3.06 -2.71 -34.97
C ALA A 92 2.53 -1.76 -33.89
N ALA A 93 3.43 -1.25 -33.05
CA ALA A 93 3.12 -0.47 -31.85
C ALA A 93 1.84 0.34 -32.11
N PRO A 94 0.75 0.13 -31.34
CA PRO A 94 -0.50 0.82 -31.59
C PRO A 94 -0.18 2.30 -31.78
N ALA A 95 -0.69 2.88 -32.87
CA ALA A 95 -0.44 4.28 -33.21
C ALA A 95 -0.54 5.11 -31.94
N ASP A 96 0.47 5.96 -31.68
CA ASP A 96 0.67 6.72 -30.45
C ASP A 96 -0.62 7.45 -30.05
N SER A 97 -1.51 6.73 -29.37
CA SER A 97 -2.73 7.28 -28.82
C SER A 97 -2.21 8.18 -27.74
N GLY A 98 -2.36 9.49 -27.91
CA GLY A 98 -1.78 10.49 -27.00
C GLY A 98 -2.12 10.26 -25.52
N SER A 99 -3.11 9.41 -25.24
CA SER A 99 -3.56 8.97 -23.92
C SER A 99 -3.52 7.44 -23.76
N ALA A 100 -3.05 6.94 -22.61
CA ALA A 100 -3.04 5.54 -22.19
C ALA A 100 -3.65 5.38 -20.78
N PRO A 101 -4.17 4.21 -20.37
CA PRO A 101 -4.62 4.00 -19.00
C PRO A 101 -3.44 4.08 -18.00
N LEU A 102 -3.70 4.45 -16.75
CA LEU A 102 -2.73 4.31 -15.66
C LEU A 102 -2.52 2.83 -15.31
N GLY A 103 -1.29 2.49 -14.90
CA GLY A 103 -1.04 1.23 -14.21
C GLY A 103 -1.77 1.17 -12.87
N ILE A 104 -2.00 -0.04 -12.35
CA ILE A 104 -2.76 -0.28 -11.11
C ILE A 104 -2.20 0.53 -9.94
N MET A 105 -0.87 0.52 -9.74
CA MET A 105 -0.23 1.25 -8.65
C MET A 105 -0.23 2.76 -8.87
N GLN A 106 0.10 3.25 -10.07
CA GLN A 106 -0.05 4.68 -10.43
C GLN A 106 -1.45 5.21 -10.11
N HIS A 107 -2.46 4.39 -10.39
CA HIS A 107 -3.84 4.74 -10.09
C HIS A 107 -4.11 4.77 -8.58
N ALA A 108 -3.62 3.79 -7.81
CA ALA A 108 -3.72 3.80 -6.35
C ALA A 108 -3.07 5.05 -5.74
N TYR A 109 -1.90 5.47 -6.25
CA TYR A 109 -1.24 6.72 -5.85
C TYR A 109 -2.08 7.95 -6.18
N TRP A 110 -2.66 8.00 -7.38
CA TRP A 110 -3.49 9.13 -7.83
C TRP A 110 -4.79 9.27 -7.03
N VAL A 111 -5.47 8.17 -6.72
CA VAL A 111 -6.69 8.21 -5.87
C VAL A 111 -6.32 8.51 -4.42
N GLY A 112 -5.33 7.78 -3.89
CA GLY A 112 -4.93 7.84 -2.49
C GLY A 112 -4.40 9.21 -2.04
N ARG A 113 -3.82 10.00 -2.95
CA ARG A 113 -3.33 11.36 -2.63
C ARG A 113 -4.45 12.35 -2.30
N SER A 114 -5.71 12.00 -2.54
CA SER A 114 -6.85 12.84 -2.20
C SER A 114 -7.06 12.94 -0.67
N PRO A 115 -7.35 14.13 -0.11
CA PRO A 115 -7.54 14.31 1.33
C PRO A 115 -8.81 13.66 1.89
N GLY A 116 -9.73 13.22 1.02
CA GLY A 116 -10.97 12.55 1.41
C GLY A 116 -10.81 11.10 1.85
N GLN A 117 -9.60 10.53 1.77
CA GLN A 117 -9.29 9.15 2.11
C GLN A 117 -8.63 9.06 3.49
N ARG A 118 -8.88 7.97 4.22
CA ARG A 118 -8.12 7.66 5.45
C ARG A 118 -6.64 7.51 5.10
N LEU A 119 -5.76 8.18 5.85
CA LEU A 119 -4.33 8.27 5.56
C LEU A 119 -4.02 8.81 4.14
N GLY A 120 -4.95 9.56 3.55
CA GLY A 120 -4.76 10.27 2.28
C GLY A 120 -4.04 11.61 2.45
N GLY A 121 -4.14 12.47 1.43
CA GLY A 121 -3.54 13.81 1.43
C GLY A 121 -2.01 13.84 1.29
N VAL A 122 -1.41 12.74 0.81
CA VAL A 122 0.04 12.57 0.65
C VAL A 122 0.33 12.08 -0.76
N ALA A 123 1.33 12.67 -1.41
CA ALA A 123 1.83 12.17 -2.69
C ALA A 123 2.67 10.90 -2.48
N ALA A 124 2.55 9.94 -3.40
CA ALA A 124 3.53 8.88 -3.48
C ALA A 124 4.79 9.45 -4.12
N HIS A 125 5.89 9.62 -3.38
CA HIS A 125 7.11 10.23 -3.91
C HIS A 125 8.36 9.75 -3.18
N LEU A 126 9.51 9.94 -3.83
CA LEU A 126 10.85 9.68 -3.27
C LEU A 126 11.69 10.96 -3.38
N TYR A 127 11.99 11.54 -2.24
CA TYR A 127 12.80 12.76 -2.12
C TYR A 127 14.17 12.43 -1.51
N ALA A 128 15.25 12.94 -2.11
CA ALA A 128 16.61 12.82 -1.60
C ALA A 128 17.41 14.12 -1.67
N GLU A 129 18.36 14.27 -0.74
CA GLU A 129 19.34 15.38 -0.67
C GLU A 129 20.77 14.85 -0.77
N PHE A 130 21.60 15.54 -1.54
CA PHE A 130 23.01 15.20 -1.74
C PHE A 130 23.92 16.39 -1.46
N ASP A 131 24.89 16.21 -0.56
CA ASP A 131 25.93 17.20 -0.29
C ASP A 131 27.18 16.91 -1.10
N ARG A 132 27.60 17.90 -1.89
CA ARG A 132 28.85 17.87 -2.65
C ARG A 132 29.77 18.99 -2.17
N PRO A 133 30.93 18.66 -1.55
CA PRO A 133 31.93 19.67 -1.23
C PRO A 133 32.57 20.21 -2.52
N SER A 134 33.08 21.44 -2.48
CA SER A 134 33.81 22.00 -3.61
C SER A 134 35.10 21.23 -3.89
N THR A 135 35.45 21.14 -5.17
CA THR A 135 36.72 20.57 -5.66
C THR A 135 37.54 21.60 -6.47
N GLY A 136 37.11 22.86 -6.52
CA GLY A 136 37.74 23.91 -7.34
C GLY A 136 37.20 25.32 -7.07
N GLY A 137 37.48 26.26 -7.98
CA GLY A 137 37.15 27.69 -7.82
C GLY A 137 35.70 28.10 -8.16
N GLY A 138 34.79 27.14 -8.38
CA GLY A 138 33.38 27.37 -8.70
C GLY A 138 32.46 26.43 -7.91
N PRO A 139 31.13 26.48 -8.13
CA PRO A 139 30.21 25.60 -7.44
C PRO A 139 30.47 24.14 -7.79
N ALA A 140 30.38 23.24 -6.81
CA ALA A 140 30.66 21.82 -6.98
C ALA A 140 29.76 21.15 -8.04
N ILE A 141 28.53 21.66 -8.20
CA ILE A 141 27.63 21.36 -9.30
C ILE A 141 27.33 22.67 -10.04
N ASP A 142 27.62 22.71 -11.33
CA ASP A 142 27.34 23.88 -12.18
C ASP A 142 25.83 23.95 -12.52
N PRO A 143 25.13 25.05 -12.19
CA PRO A 143 23.69 25.17 -12.42
C PRO A 143 23.27 25.08 -13.89
N ASN A 144 24.10 25.57 -14.82
CA ASN A 144 23.78 25.60 -16.25
C ASN A 144 23.99 24.22 -16.89
N ALA A 145 25.06 23.52 -16.50
CA ALA A 145 25.32 22.15 -16.92
C ALA A 145 24.23 21.21 -16.37
N LEU A 146 23.84 21.39 -15.10
CA LEU A 146 22.72 20.65 -14.51
C LEU A 146 21.41 20.91 -15.25
N ARG A 147 21.10 22.17 -15.57
CA ARG A 147 19.92 22.52 -16.38
C ARG A 147 19.92 21.80 -17.73
N SER A 148 21.04 21.82 -18.45
CA SER A 148 21.14 21.14 -19.76
C SER A 148 21.03 19.61 -19.64
N ALA A 149 21.57 19.02 -18.57
CA ALA A 149 21.43 17.59 -18.30
C ALA A 149 19.96 17.21 -18.03
N LEU A 150 19.25 18.01 -17.23
CA LEU A 150 17.83 17.83 -16.94
C LEU A 150 16.95 17.93 -18.19
N GLU A 151 17.20 18.90 -19.07
CA GLU A 151 16.48 19.03 -20.35
C GLU A 151 16.59 17.75 -21.20
N ARG A 152 17.79 17.16 -21.24
CA ARG A 152 18.06 15.91 -21.98
C ARG A 152 17.43 14.70 -21.30
N LEU A 153 17.43 14.66 -19.97
CA LEU A 153 16.82 13.60 -19.18
C LEU A 153 15.30 13.56 -19.40
N ILE A 154 14.65 14.72 -19.30
CA ILE A 154 13.20 14.90 -19.51
C ILE A 154 12.81 14.56 -20.96
N LYS A 155 13.65 14.93 -21.92
CA LYS A 155 13.42 14.56 -23.33
C LYS A 155 13.50 13.04 -23.53
N ARG A 156 14.44 12.37 -22.86
CA ARG A 156 14.70 10.93 -22.98
C ARG A 156 13.59 10.08 -22.37
N HIS A 157 13.12 10.43 -21.18
CA HIS A 157 12.17 9.63 -20.41
C HIS A 157 10.78 10.27 -20.48
N GLU A 158 9.86 9.65 -21.25
CA GLU A 158 8.51 10.20 -21.43
C GLU A 158 7.72 10.33 -20.12
N THR A 159 8.01 9.47 -19.13
CA THR A 159 7.31 9.46 -17.86
C THR A 159 7.56 10.74 -17.04
N LEU A 160 8.69 11.41 -17.22
CA LEU A 160 8.96 12.72 -16.60
C LEU A 160 8.12 13.87 -17.20
N ARG A 161 7.40 13.60 -18.29
CA ARG A 161 6.46 14.52 -18.97
C ARG A 161 5.02 14.01 -18.89
N THR A 162 4.76 13.04 -18.03
CA THR A 162 3.43 12.44 -17.90
C THR A 162 2.53 13.33 -17.06
N ARG A 163 1.37 13.65 -17.63
CA ARG A 163 0.22 14.27 -16.98
C ARG A 163 -0.84 13.20 -16.72
N VAL A 164 -1.46 13.25 -15.54
CA VAL A 164 -2.66 12.44 -15.24
C VAL A 164 -3.92 13.24 -15.55
N THR A 165 -4.86 12.61 -16.25
CA THR A 165 -6.14 13.23 -16.61
C THR A 165 -7.23 12.94 -15.58
N PRO A 166 -8.30 13.74 -15.48
CA PRO A 166 -9.38 13.55 -14.49
C PRO A 166 -10.15 12.23 -14.58
N ASP A 167 -10.06 11.52 -15.70
CA ASP A 167 -10.63 10.20 -15.94
C ASP A 167 -9.65 9.05 -15.61
N GLY A 168 -8.49 9.35 -15.00
CA GLY A 168 -7.53 8.33 -14.57
C GLY A 168 -6.68 7.74 -15.69
N ARG A 169 -6.46 8.51 -16.77
CA ARG A 169 -5.53 8.18 -17.85
C ARG A 169 -4.25 8.99 -17.74
N GLN A 170 -3.28 8.68 -18.59
CA GLN A 170 -2.00 9.37 -18.69
C GLN A 170 -1.74 9.86 -20.11
N GLU A 171 -1.26 11.09 -20.21
CA GLU A 171 -0.84 11.74 -21.44
C GLU A 171 0.60 12.24 -21.31
N VAL A 172 1.34 12.27 -22.42
CA VAL A 172 2.73 12.76 -22.41
C VAL A 172 2.79 14.14 -23.05
N LEU A 173 3.22 15.13 -22.27
CA LEU A 173 3.45 16.48 -22.77
C LEU A 173 4.56 16.49 -23.81
N ALA A 174 4.37 17.20 -24.93
CA ALA A 174 5.37 17.29 -26.00
C ALA A 174 6.70 17.90 -25.50
N THR A 175 6.62 18.91 -24.64
CA THR A 175 7.75 19.60 -24.04
C THR A 175 7.43 19.97 -22.59
N LEU A 176 8.44 19.90 -21.72
CA LEU A 176 8.37 20.37 -20.34
C LEU A 176 9.67 21.11 -20.01
N ALA A 177 9.57 22.28 -19.40
CA ALA A 177 10.74 23.02 -18.95
C ALA A 177 11.43 22.27 -17.80
N PRO A 178 12.78 22.31 -17.70
CA PRO A 178 13.49 21.64 -16.61
C PRO A 178 13.11 22.26 -15.26
N PRO A 179 12.62 21.47 -14.29
CA PRO A 179 12.12 21.97 -13.00
C PRO A 179 13.29 22.20 -12.03
N LEU A 180 14.18 23.15 -12.36
CA LEU A 180 15.37 23.48 -11.57
C LEU A 180 15.22 24.84 -10.88
N ALA A 181 15.04 24.82 -9.56
CA ALA A 181 15.21 25.97 -8.67
C ALA A 181 16.67 26.10 -8.22
N VAL A 182 17.20 27.33 -8.17
CA VAL A 182 18.56 27.58 -7.67
C VAL A 182 18.46 28.55 -6.49
N HIS A 183 19.00 28.14 -5.34
CA HIS A 183 19.08 28.95 -4.13
C HIS A 183 20.53 29.40 -3.93
N ASP A 184 20.81 30.70 -4.07
CA ASP A 184 22.15 31.24 -3.82
C ASP A 184 22.30 31.62 -2.34
N LEU A 185 23.14 30.86 -1.63
CA LEU A 185 23.45 31.04 -0.21
C LEU A 185 24.94 31.26 0.03
N GLN A 186 25.73 31.57 -1.01
CA GLN A 186 27.19 31.65 -0.93
C GLN A 186 27.67 32.74 0.04
N ASP A 187 26.93 33.84 0.17
CA ASP A 187 27.23 34.97 1.05
C ASP A 187 26.50 34.91 2.41
N ARG A 188 25.93 33.75 2.78
CA ARG A 188 25.14 33.57 4.00
C ARG A 188 25.94 32.98 5.14
N SER A 189 25.55 33.31 6.36
CA SER A 189 26.09 32.65 7.56
C SER A 189 25.64 31.19 7.66
N ALA A 190 26.40 30.36 8.38
CA ALA A 190 26.06 28.95 8.59
C ALA A 190 24.66 28.75 9.19
N ALA A 191 24.21 29.65 10.08
CA ALA A 191 22.87 29.59 10.68
C ALA A 191 21.76 29.88 9.66
N GLU A 192 21.95 30.87 8.79
CA GLU A 192 21.02 31.18 7.70
C GLU A 192 20.96 30.03 6.68
N VAL A 193 22.11 29.46 6.31
CA VAL A 193 22.20 28.29 5.44
C VAL A 193 21.41 27.13 6.03
N TRP A 194 21.68 26.77 7.30
CA TRP A 194 20.98 25.67 7.96
C TRP A 194 19.47 25.89 8.01
N SER A 195 19.03 27.11 8.37
CA SER A 195 17.60 27.45 8.42
C SER A 195 16.94 27.37 7.04
N HIS A 196 17.62 27.84 5.98
CA HIS A 196 17.12 27.76 4.61
C HIS A 196 17.03 26.32 4.11
N LEU A 197 18.08 25.52 4.29
CA LEU A 197 18.09 24.10 3.90
C LEU A 197 17.01 23.31 4.64
N ALA A 198 16.77 23.60 5.92
CA ALA A 198 15.68 22.99 6.69
C ALA A 198 14.29 23.34 6.11
N LYS A 199 14.09 24.59 5.64
CA LYS A 199 12.84 24.99 4.96
C LYS A 199 12.67 24.28 3.62
N VAL A 200 13.72 24.19 2.81
CA VAL A 200 13.68 23.46 1.53
C VAL A 200 13.36 22.00 1.78
N ARG A 201 14.02 21.35 2.76
CA ARG A 201 13.71 19.98 3.17
C ARG A 201 12.26 19.81 3.58
N ALA A 202 11.75 20.69 4.46
CA ALA A 202 10.39 20.60 4.95
C ALA A 202 9.37 20.72 3.80
N ALA A 203 9.61 21.63 2.85
CA ALA A 203 8.77 21.79 1.66
C ALA A 203 8.84 20.55 0.75
N PHE A 204 10.04 20.13 0.34
CA PHE A 204 10.22 18.99 -0.57
C PHE A 204 9.77 17.66 0.05
N SER A 205 9.88 17.49 1.37
CA SER A 205 9.42 16.27 2.05
C SER A 205 7.90 16.17 2.15
N HIS A 206 7.14 17.25 1.93
CA HIS A 206 5.67 17.23 2.11
C HIS A 206 4.92 17.81 0.92
N GLN A 207 5.61 18.06 -0.20
CA GLN A 207 4.99 18.65 -1.37
C GLN A 207 4.08 17.64 -2.08
N MET A 208 2.97 18.14 -2.60
CA MET A 208 2.16 17.44 -3.59
C MET A 208 2.43 18.07 -4.95
N LEU A 209 3.25 17.41 -5.77
CA LEU A 209 3.45 17.85 -7.15
C LEU A 209 2.12 17.75 -7.94
N ASP A 210 1.87 18.73 -8.79
CA ASP A 210 0.66 18.81 -9.61
C ASP A 210 0.75 17.88 -10.82
N VAL A 211 0.45 16.60 -10.60
CA VAL A 211 0.47 15.57 -11.64
C VAL A 211 -0.58 15.81 -12.72
N GLU A 212 -1.63 16.58 -12.42
CA GLU A 212 -2.63 17.00 -13.41
C GLU A 212 -2.11 18.09 -14.33
N GLU A 213 -0.97 18.73 -14.04
CA GLU A 213 -0.28 19.67 -14.94
C GLU A 213 1.06 19.11 -15.42
N GLY A 214 1.30 17.81 -15.22
CA GLY A 214 2.53 17.12 -15.64
C GLY A 214 3.74 17.36 -14.73
N GLN A 215 3.51 17.88 -13.52
CA GLN A 215 4.56 18.02 -12.50
C GLN A 215 4.71 16.69 -11.76
N VAL A 216 5.71 15.90 -12.16
CA VAL A 216 6.04 14.60 -11.54
C VAL A 216 7.51 14.53 -11.09
N PHE A 217 8.24 15.64 -11.24
CA PHE A 217 9.67 15.72 -10.97
C PHE A 217 10.04 17.13 -10.54
N ALA A 218 10.82 17.27 -9.47
CA ALA A 218 11.28 18.55 -8.96
C ALA A 218 12.74 18.49 -8.53
N VAL A 219 13.51 19.52 -8.89
CA VAL A 219 14.94 19.63 -8.56
C VAL A 219 15.24 21.01 -7.99
N ALA A 220 15.98 21.06 -6.89
CA ALA A 220 16.56 22.30 -6.40
C ALA A 220 18.08 22.15 -6.18
N LEU A 221 18.82 23.22 -6.43
CA LEU A 221 20.25 23.30 -6.17
C LEU A 221 20.53 24.48 -5.24
N SER A 222 21.02 24.19 -4.03
CA SER A 222 21.47 25.21 -3.10
C SER A 222 22.98 25.40 -3.24
N LEU A 223 23.40 26.60 -3.63
CA LEU A 223 24.81 27.01 -3.71
C LEU A 223 25.25 27.50 -2.33
N LEU A 224 26.25 26.85 -1.74
CA LEU A 224 26.69 27.07 -0.36
C LEU A 224 28.03 27.83 -0.33
N PRO A 225 28.41 28.38 0.83
CA PRO A 225 29.75 28.93 1.01
C PRO A 225 30.86 27.95 0.60
N ASP A 226 32.02 28.49 0.23
CA ASP A 226 33.20 27.74 -0.23
C ASP A 226 33.01 26.94 -1.53
N GLY A 227 31.90 27.19 -2.26
CA GLY A 227 31.56 26.51 -3.51
C GLY A 227 30.94 25.12 -3.32
N ALA A 228 30.62 24.71 -2.09
CA ALA A 228 29.86 23.48 -1.87
C ALA A 228 28.43 23.61 -2.41
N THR A 229 27.76 22.49 -2.64
CA THR A 229 26.36 22.47 -3.11
C THR A 229 25.54 21.41 -2.40
N ARG A 230 24.25 21.70 -2.21
CA ARG A 230 23.23 20.67 -1.91
C ARG A 230 22.26 20.51 -3.08
N LEU A 231 22.17 19.30 -3.61
CA LEU A 231 21.18 18.92 -4.62
C LEU A 231 19.97 18.29 -3.94
N HIS A 232 18.78 18.69 -4.35
CA HIS A 232 17.48 18.19 -3.90
C HIS A 232 16.79 17.55 -5.10
N VAL A 233 16.39 16.29 -5.00
CA VAL A 233 15.73 15.56 -6.10
C VAL A 233 14.50 14.87 -5.56
N ASP A 234 13.32 15.30 -6.03
CA ASP A 234 12.04 14.67 -5.72
C ASP A 234 11.37 14.14 -6.99
N VAL A 235 10.86 12.92 -6.92
CA VAL A 235 10.19 12.23 -8.02
C VAL A 235 8.88 11.67 -7.50
N ASP A 236 7.77 12.05 -8.13
CA ASP A 236 6.46 11.45 -7.89
C ASP A 236 6.46 10.01 -8.45
N MET A 237 6.06 9.04 -7.64
CA MET A 237 6.08 7.63 -7.99
C MET A 237 5.06 7.27 -9.09
N ILE A 238 4.14 8.18 -9.45
CA ILE A 238 3.38 8.05 -10.69
C ILE A 238 4.31 7.97 -11.91
N ALA A 239 5.45 8.67 -11.92
CA ALA A 239 6.37 8.65 -13.05
C ALA A 239 7.46 7.58 -12.94
N ALA A 240 7.84 7.17 -11.73
CA ALA A 240 8.99 6.30 -11.51
C ALA A 240 8.91 5.53 -10.18
N ASP A 241 9.05 4.21 -10.25
CA ASP A 241 9.32 3.37 -9.07
C ASP A 241 10.74 3.59 -8.51
N ALA A 242 11.05 2.93 -7.38
CA ALA A 242 12.37 3.03 -6.75
C ALA A 242 13.52 2.56 -7.67
N VAL A 243 13.30 1.57 -8.54
CA VAL A 243 14.30 1.12 -9.52
C VAL A 243 14.52 2.19 -10.60
N SER A 244 13.44 2.79 -11.10
CA SER A 244 13.46 3.89 -12.06
C SER A 244 14.13 5.13 -11.49
N TYR A 245 13.96 5.42 -10.20
CA TYR A 245 14.65 6.52 -9.53
C TYR A 245 16.17 6.37 -9.62
N ARG A 246 16.69 5.16 -9.41
CA ARG A 246 18.14 4.86 -9.55
C ARG A 246 18.63 5.07 -10.96
N LEU A 247 17.83 4.61 -11.93
CA LEU A 247 18.11 4.80 -13.35
C LEU A 247 18.12 6.28 -13.74
N LEU A 248 17.16 7.07 -13.22
CA LEU A 248 17.08 8.51 -13.44
C LEU A 248 18.32 9.23 -12.94
N LEU A 249 18.81 8.91 -11.74
CA LEU A 249 20.05 9.49 -11.21
C LEU A 249 21.28 9.10 -12.03
N ALA A 250 21.39 7.84 -12.45
CA ALA A 250 22.48 7.36 -13.29
C ALA A 250 22.50 8.06 -14.66
N ASP A 251 21.33 8.18 -15.31
CA ASP A 251 21.20 8.87 -16.58
C ASP A 251 21.45 10.39 -16.44
N LEU A 252 20.98 11.02 -15.35
CA LEU A 252 21.25 12.44 -15.06
C LEU A 252 22.76 12.68 -14.96
N VAL A 253 23.46 11.85 -14.20
CA VAL A 253 24.92 11.94 -14.07
C VAL A 253 25.59 11.75 -15.41
N ALA A 254 25.27 10.69 -16.16
CA ALA A 254 25.86 10.43 -17.47
C ALA A 254 25.68 11.60 -18.45
N LEU A 255 24.51 12.23 -18.44
CA LEU A 255 24.20 13.41 -19.27
C LEU A 255 24.92 14.68 -18.79
N TYR A 256 25.19 14.79 -17.48
CA TYR A 256 25.95 15.89 -16.89
C TYR A 256 27.45 15.82 -17.21
N ILE A 257 28.09 14.65 -17.03
CA ILE A 257 29.54 14.48 -17.28
C ILE A 257 29.92 14.40 -18.76
N ALA A 258 29.09 13.78 -19.59
CA ALA A 258 29.42 13.52 -21.00
C ALA A 258 28.28 13.89 -21.96
N PRO A 259 27.83 15.16 -21.99
CA PRO A 259 26.67 15.58 -22.76
C PRO A 259 26.79 15.24 -24.26
N ALA A 260 27.99 15.30 -24.84
CA ALA A 260 28.19 14.99 -26.25
C ALA A 260 28.04 13.50 -26.61
N LYS A 261 28.22 12.58 -25.66
CA LYS A 261 28.14 11.13 -25.90
C LYS A 261 26.70 10.66 -26.09
N GLY A 262 25.75 11.33 -25.43
CA GLY A 262 24.35 10.92 -25.39
C GLY A 262 24.15 9.56 -24.70
N LEU A 263 22.90 9.11 -24.67
CA LEU A 263 22.51 7.79 -24.15
C LEU A 263 21.89 6.97 -25.28
N PRO A 264 22.05 5.64 -25.30
CA PRO A 264 21.48 4.81 -26.36
C PRO A 264 19.95 4.96 -26.40
N PRO A 265 19.31 4.98 -27.59
CA PRO A 265 17.86 5.13 -27.70
C PRO A 265 17.12 4.01 -26.95
N LEU A 266 15.85 4.26 -26.64
CA LEU A 266 14.93 3.27 -26.07
C LEU A 266 14.00 2.78 -27.18
N GLY A 267 13.90 1.46 -27.37
CA GLY A 267 12.97 0.84 -28.33
C GLY A 267 11.57 0.60 -27.76
N LEU A 268 11.34 0.92 -26.49
CA LEU A 268 10.08 0.74 -25.78
C LEU A 268 9.82 1.94 -24.89
N THR A 269 8.57 2.38 -24.83
CA THR A 269 8.12 3.34 -23.81
C THR A 269 7.29 2.66 -22.73
N TYR A 270 7.12 3.33 -21.59
CA TYR A 270 6.33 2.77 -20.50
C TYR A 270 4.84 2.64 -20.85
N ARG A 271 4.26 3.60 -21.60
CA ARG A 271 2.87 3.47 -22.10
C ARG A 271 2.69 2.26 -23.03
N GLN A 272 3.65 2.01 -23.91
CA GLN A 272 3.66 0.82 -24.77
C GLN A 272 3.77 -0.47 -23.95
N HIS A 273 4.56 -0.46 -22.89
CA HIS A 273 4.63 -1.57 -21.94
C HIS A 273 3.27 -1.84 -21.28
N LEU A 274 2.56 -0.82 -20.80
CA LEU A 274 1.23 -0.99 -20.21
C LEU A 274 0.23 -1.58 -21.22
N ALA A 275 0.19 -1.03 -22.44
CA ALA A 275 -0.72 -1.50 -23.48
C ALA A 275 -0.51 -2.98 -23.85
N THR A 276 0.75 -3.45 -23.85
CA THR A 276 1.08 -4.86 -24.14
C THR A 276 0.84 -5.80 -22.95
N THR A 277 0.77 -5.27 -21.73
CA THR A 277 0.62 -6.06 -20.51
C THR A 277 -0.84 -6.37 -20.17
N GLU A 278 -1.80 -5.57 -20.64
CA GLU A 278 -3.24 -5.84 -20.45
C GLU A 278 -3.73 -7.08 -21.20
N THR A 279 -3.14 -7.39 -22.36
CA THR A 279 -3.58 -8.52 -23.18
C THR A 279 -3.26 -9.86 -22.50
N GLY A 280 -4.28 -10.69 -22.25
CA GLY A 280 -4.13 -12.00 -21.61
C GLY A 280 -3.70 -11.99 -20.14
N LYS A 281 -3.77 -10.83 -19.44
CA LYS A 281 -3.46 -10.74 -18.00
C LYS A 281 -4.48 -11.51 -17.15
N ALA A 282 -5.76 -11.39 -17.48
CA ALA A 282 -6.85 -12.05 -16.74
C ALA A 282 -6.68 -13.58 -16.70
N ASP A 283 -6.35 -14.20 -17.84
CA ASP A 283 -6.14 -15.65 -17.91
C ASP A 283 -4.92 -16.10 -17.11
N ARG A 284 -3.84 -15.31 -17.12
CA ARG A 284 -2.62 -15.57 -16.34
C ARG A 284 -2.82 -15.39 -14.84
N ALA A 285 -3.68 -14.46 -14.43
CA ALA A 285 -3.95 -14.18 -13.03
C ALA A 285 -5.00 -15.12 -12.40
N ARG A 286 -5.83 -15.81 -13.21
CA ARG A 286 -6.94 -16.64 -12.70
C ARG A 286 -6.52 -17.70 -11.66
N PRO A 287 -5.45 -18.50 -11.86
CA PRO A 287 -5.02 -19.47 -10.85
C PRO A 287 -4.56 -18.82 -9.56
N ALA A 288 -3.92 -17.64 -9.65
CA ALA A 288 -3.51 -16.87 -8.48
C ALA A 288 -4.74 -16.33 -7.72
N ALA A 289 -5.72 -15.79 -8.43
CA ALA A 289 -6.98 -15.31 -7.85
C ALA A 289 -7.75 -16.44 -7.14
N GLU A 290 -7.79 -17.64 -7.72
CA GLU A 290 -8.40 -18.83 -7.09
C GLU A 290 -7.67 -19.22 -5.80
N ALA A 291 -6.33 -19.28 -5.82
CA ALA A 291 -5.52 -19.62 -4.65
C ALA A 291 -5.69 -18.62 -3.48
N TRP A 292 -5.85 -17.32 -3.79
CA TRP A 292 -6.17 -16.31 -2.78
C TRP A 292 -7.59 -16.47 -2.24
N ARG A 293 -8.57 -16.70 -3.13
CA ARG A 293 -9.99 -16.85 -2.77
C ARG A 293 -10.22 -17.94 -1.72
N ASP A 294 -9.51 -19.07 -1.85
CA ASP A 294 -9.60 -20.19 -0.90
C ASP A 294 -9.13 -19.83 0.52
N ARG A 295 -8.34 -18.76 0.67
CA ARG A 295 -7.77 -18.30 1.95
C ARG A 295 -8.45 -17.06 2.52
N LEU A 296 -9.28 -16.33 1.75
CA LEU A 296 -9.83 -15.04 2.16
C LEU A 296 -10.59 -15.11 3.49
N ALA A 297 -11.32 -16.21 3.74
CA ALA A 297 -12.06 -16.41 4.99
C ALA A 297 -11.19 -16.49 6.25
N THR A 298 -9.92 -16.88 6.11
CA THR A 298 -8.96 -16.99 7.22
C THR A 298 -7.90 -15.89 7.22
N LEU A 299 -7.87 -15.06 6.16
CA LEU A 299 -6.85 -14.05 6.00
C LEU A 299 -7.08 -12.90 7.00
N PRO A 300 -6.05 -12.46 7.75
CA PRO A 300 -6.23 -11.41 8.75
C PRO A 300 -6.30 -10.02 8.12
N GLY A 301 -6.57 -9.00 8.94
CA GLY A 301 -6.44 -7.59 8.54
C GLY A 301 -5.03 -7.04 8.79
N ALA A 302 -4.89 -5.72 8.77
CA ALA A 302 -3.68 -5.02 9.19
C ALA A 302 -3.40 -5.15 10.69
N PRO A 303 -2.13 -5.00 11.13
CA PRO A 303 -1.84 -4.85 12.55
C PRO A 303 -2.50 -3.58 13.09
N ILE A 304 -3.09 -3.69 14.28
CA ILE A 304 -3.75 -2.58 14.98
C ILE A 304 -2.75 -1.90 15.91
N LEU A 305 -2.07 -0.86 15.43
CA LEU A 305 -1.12 -0.07 16.21
C LEU A 305 -1.83 1.00 17.06
N PRO A 306 -1.19 1.58 18.11
CA PRO A 306 -1.77 2.66 18.88
C PRO A 306 -1.82 3.95 18.06
N GLU A 307 -2.93 4.12 17.35
CA GLU A 307 -3.28 5.33 16.61
C GLU A 307 -3.96 6.36 17.53
N LEU A 308 -3.88 7.64 17.15
CA LEU A 308 -4.69 8.69 17.75
C LEU A 308 -6.15 8.48 17.34
N VAL A 309 -7.02 8.26 18.32
CA VAL A 309 -8.45 8.01 18.10
C VAL A 309 -9.25 9.25 18.47
N GLN A 310 -9.23 10.26 17.59
CA GLN A 310 -10.00 11.49 17.78
C GLN A 310 -10.65 11.95 16.48
N ALA A 311 -11.94 12.22 16.53
CA ALA A 311 -12.75 12.68 15.41
C ALA A 311 -12.86 14.22 15.42
N THR A 312 -11.74 14.94 15.47
CA THR A 312 -11.70 16.42 15.51
C THR A 312 -12.00 17.06 14.15
N GLU A 313 -12.41 18.34 14.16
CA GLU A 313 -12.73 19.09 12.93
C GLU A 313 -11.51 19.26 11.99
N GLU A 314 -10.37 19.66 12.54
CA GLU A 314 -9.14 19.86 11.77
C GLU A 314 -8.42 18.54 11.52
N PHE A 315 -8.17 18.23 10.25
CA PHE A 315 -7.20 17.20 9.89
C PHE A 315 -5.80 17.78 10.10
N PRO A 316 -4.96 17.19 10.95
CA PRO A 316 -3.57 17.58 10.99
C PRO A 316 -2.97 17.40 9.60
N GLN A 317 -2.11 18.33 9.18
CA GLN A 317 -1.38 18.15 7.94
C GLN A 317 -0.56 16.86 8.03
N PRO A 318 -0.60 16.00 7.01
CA PRO A 318 0.22 14.80 7.01
C PRO A 318 1.68 15.12 7.24
N ALA A 319 2.28 14.43 8.22
CA ALA A 319 3.66 14.64 8.59
C ALA A 319 4.36 13.29 8.66
N VAL A 320 5.40 13.13 7.85
CA VAL A 320 6.22 11.93 7.88
C VAL A 320 7.55 12.21 8.56
N ALA A 321 7.89 11.39 9.54
CA ALA A 321 9.21 11.37 10.14
C ALA A 321 9.95 10.10 9.76
N ARG A 322 11.27 10.24 9.58
CA ARG A 322 12.18 9.13 9.31
C ARG A 322 13.00 8.79 10.53
N ARG A 323 13.03 7.50 10.88
CA ARG A 323 13.99 6.89 11.82
C ARG A 323 14.87 5.91 11.05
N HIS A 324 16.12 5.73 11.44
CA HIS A 324 17.01 4.79 10.75
C HIS A 324 18.08 4.20 11.67
N VAL A 325 18.55 3.01 11.28
CA VAL A 325 19.72 2.34 11.85
C VAL A 325 20.60 1.90 10.68
N TRP A 326 21.87 2.26 10.76
CA TRP A 326 22.88 1.82 9.81
C TRP A 326 23.79 0.78 10.48
N LEU A 327 23.81 -0.43 9.93
CA LEU A 327 24.79 -1.44 10.29
C LEU A 327 26.02 -1.25 9.42
N SER A 328 27.19 -1.14 10.05
CA SER A 328 28.46 -1.07 9.33
C SER A 328 28.67 -2.30 8.44
N PRO A 329 29.56 -2.22 7.43
CA PRO A 329 29.88 -3.38 6.57
C PRO A 329 30.23 -4.65 7.36
N GLU A 330 30.95 -4.52 8.47
CA GLU A 330 31.32 -5.64 9.34
C GLU A 330 30.08 -6.27 10.00
N ARG A 331 29.18 -5.44 10.54
CA ARG A 331 27.94 -5.91 11.18
C ARG A 331 26.99 -6.55 10.17
N LYS A 332 26.87 -5.97 8.98
CA LYS A 332 26.12 -6.57 7.85
C LYS A 332 26.69 -7.94 7.50
N HIS A 333 28.01 -8.06 7.39
CA HIS A 333 28.67 -9.33 7.08
C HIS A 333 28.38 -10.38 8.17
N MET A 334 28.48 -10.02 9.45
CA MET A 334 28.13 -10.91 10.56
C MET A 334 26.67 -11.39 10.48
N LEU A 335 25.71 -10.48 10.23
CA LEU A 335 24.30 -10.84 10.08
C LEU A 335 24.09 -11.78 8.88
N THR A 336 24.74 -11.49 7.76
CA THR A 336 24.69 -12.29 6.53
C THR A 336 25.21 -13.71 6.79
N ASP A 337 26.33 -13.83 7.48
CA ASP A 337 26.94 -15.11 7.88
C ASP A 337 26.03 -15.93 8.80
N ILE A 338 25.38 -15.29 9.77
CA ILE A 338 24.42 -15.95 10.66
C ILE A 338 23.21 -16.44 9.85
N ALA A 339 22.64 -15.58 9.02
CA ALA A 339 21.47 -15.90 8.19
C ALA A 339 21.78 -17.07 7.23
N ARG A 340 22.93 -17.00 6.54
CA ARG A 340 23.44 -18.05 5.65
C ARG A 340 23.55 -19.40 6.35
N ARG A 341 24.20 -19.45 7.53
CA ARG A 341 24.32 -20.70 8.33
C ARG A 341 22.99 -21.26 8.82
N LYS A 342 21.92 -20.47 8.83
CA LYS A 342 20.58 -20.87 9.27
C LYS A 342 19.64 -21.17 8.10
N GLY A 343 20.09 -20.98 6.86
CA GLY A 343 19.31 -21.20 5.64
C GLY A 343 18.21 -20.16 5.41
N VAL A 344 18.42 -18.93 5.88
CA VAL A 344 17.46 -17.82 5.77
C VAL A 344 18.11 -16.59 5.16
N THR A 345 17.29 -15.69 4.62
CA THR A 345 17.76 -14.42 4.05
C THR A 345 17.84 -13.31 5.10
N VAL A 346 18.76 -12.35 4.92
CA VAL A 346 18.85 -11.15 5.76
C VAL A 346 17.54 -10.35 5.71
N ALA A 347 16.91 -10.25 4.54
CA ALA A 347 15.63 -9.58 4.36
C ALA A 347 14.55 -10.16 5.29
N MET A 348 14.39 -11.50 5.31
CA MET A 348 13.38 -12.14 6.15
C MET A 348 13.74 -12.12 7.64
N ALA A 349 15.03 -12.12 8.00
CA ALA A 349 15.46 -11.91 9.37
C ALA A 349 15.02 -10.52 9.87
N VAL A 350 15.29 -9.45 9.09
CA VAL A 350 14.88 -8.09 9.44
C VAL A 350 13.35 -7.94 9.43
N ALA A 351 12.66 -8.53 8.46
CA ALA A 351 11.19 -8.57 8.40
C ALA A 351 10.58 -9.22 9.65
N THR A 352 11.22 -10.27 10.16
CA THR A 352 10.75 -10.97 11.37
C THR A 352 10.97 -10.12 12.62
N VAL A 353 12.08 -9.39 12.74
CA VAL A 353 12.27 -8.42 13.85
C VAL A 353 11.20 -7.33 13.78
N LEU A 354 10.93 -6.78 12.58
CA LEU A 354 9.85 -5.82 12.38
C LEU A 354 8.49 -6.40 12.79
N ALA A 355 8.15 -7.60 12.33
CA ALA A 355 6.90 -8.28 12.63
C ALA A 355 6.71 -8.51 14.14
N GLU A 356 7.74 -9.00 14.84
CA GLU A 356 7.71 -9.19 16.30
C GLU A 356 7.49 -7.85 17.03
N VAL A 357 8.17 -6.77 16.62
CA VAL A 357 8.01 -5.44 17.23
C VAL A 357 6.64 -4.82 16.94
N VAL A 358 6.17 -4.90 15.69
CA VAL A 358 4.83 -4.44 15.29
C VAL A 358 3.76 -5.22 16.03
N GLY A 359 3.89 -6.54 16.12
CA GLY A 359 2.97 -7.41 16.85
C GLY A 359 2.94 -7.13 18.35
N HIS A 360 4.08 -6.78 18.94
CA HIS A 360 4.17 -6.39 20.35
C HIS A 360 3.38 -5.13 20.68
N TRP A 361 3.35 -4.18 19.74
CA TRP A 361 2.51 -2.98 19.80
C TRP A 361 1.09 -3.17 19.24
N SER A 362 0.81 -4.31 18.64
CA SER A 362 -0.47 -4.56 18.00
C SER A 362 -1.50 -5.13 18.97
N ALA A 363 -2.77 -4.74 18.78
CA ALA A 363 -3.89 -5.40 19.44
C ALA A 363 -4.18 -6.82 18.90
N THR A 364 -3.58 -7.20 17.77
CA THR A 364 -3.70 -8.51 17.12
C THR A 364 -2.34 -9.16 16.93
N ASP A 365 -2.25 -10.47 17.09
CA ASP A 365 -1.02 -11.25 16.84
C ASP A 365 -1.02 -11.96 15.48
N HIS A 366 -2.07 -11.79 14.67
CA HIS A 366 -2.21 -12.34 13.32
C HIS A 366 -2.64 -11.22 12.38
N PHE A 367 -1.77 -10.86 11.42
CA PHE A 367 -1.96 -9.67 10.58
C PHE A 367 -1.23 -9.76 9.23
N LEU A 368 -1.54 -8.83 8.31
CA LEU A 368 -0.90 -8.68 7.01
C LEU A 368 0.18 -7.58 7.03
N LEU A 369 1.32 -7.86 6.42
CA LEU A 369 2.30 -6.87 5.98
C LEU A 369 2.19 -6.69 4.46
N ASN A 370 2.24 -5.45 3.99
CA ASN A 370 2.33 -5.15 2.57
C ASN A 370 3.79 -5.21 2.13
N VAL A 371 4.13 -6.10 1.20
CA VAL A 371 5.50 -6.26 0.68
C VAL A 371 5.54 -5.82 -0.78
N PRO A 372 6.14 -4.65 -1.08
CA PRO A 372 6.28 -4.19 -2.45
C PRO A 372 7.20 -5.11 -3.26
N MET A 373 6.82 -5.30 -4.52
CA MET A 373 7.53 -6.11 -5.50
C MET A 373 7.83 -5.24 -6.73
N PHE A 374 9.00 -5.43 -7.35
CA PHE A 374 9.40 -4.69 -8.55
C PHE A 374 9.32 -5.64 -9.76
N ASP A 375 8.25 -5.55 -10.53
CA ASP A 375 7.98 -6.47 -11.64
C ASP A 375 8.40 -5.85 -12.97
N ARG A 376 9.66 -6.09 -13.34
CA ARG A 376 10.18 -5.75 -14.68
C ARG A 376 10.21 -7.01 -15.54
N PRO A 377 9.18 -7.26 -16.36
CA PRO A 377 9.15 -8.47 -17.16
C PRO A 377 10.27 -8.44 -18.19
N ALA A 378 11.03 -9.53 -18.29
CA ALA A 378 12.11 -9.68 -19.27
C ALA A 378 11.59 -9.93 -20.70
N ASN A 379 10.55 -9.21 -21.13
CA ASN A 379 9.88 -9.36 -22.42
C ASN A 379 10.41 -8.41 -23.51
N HIS A 380 11.27 -7.44 -23.16
CA HIS A 380 11.88 -6.51 -24.09
C HIS A 380 13.34 -6.18 -23.69
N PRO A 381 14.29 -6.07 -24.63
CA PRO A 381 15.71 -5.82 -24.32
C PRO A 381 15.98 -4.50 -23.60
N ASP A 382 15.14 -3.48 -23.81
CA ASP A 382 15.27 -2.17 -23.15
C ASP A 382 14.47 -2.01 -21.85
N ILE A 383 13.72 -3.02 -21.37
CA ILE A 383 12.81 -2.85 -20.22
C ILE A 383 13.52 -2.37 -18.94
N ASP A 384 14.76 -2.83 -18.73
CA ASP A 384 15.61 -2.44 -17.60
C ASP A 384 16.13 -0.99 -17.70
N ARG A 385 15.90 -0.33 -18.86
CA ARG A 385 16.29 1.05 -19.17
C ARG A 385 15.09 1.99 -19.33
N VAL A 386 13.87 1.47 -19.18
CA VAL A 386 12.63 2.25 -19.21
C VAL A 386 12.33 2.75 -17.79
N VAL A 387 12.07 4.05 -17.67
CA VAL A 387 11.58 4.69 -16.44
C VAL A 387 10.05 4.57 -16.43
N GLY A 388 9.50 4.15 -15.30
CA GLY A 388 8.06 3.97 -15.09
C GLY A 388 7.76 3.34 -13.73
N ASP A 389 6.48 3.18 -13.41
CA ASP A 389 6.04 2.53 -12.17
C ASP A 389 5.81 1.02 -12.38
N PHE A 390 6.85 0.22 -12.18
CA PHE A 390 6.76 -1.24 -12.25
C PHE A 390 6.44 -1.88 -10.89
N SER A 391 5.94 -1.07 -9.95
CA SER A 391 5.63 -1.54 -8.61
C SER A 391 4.39 -2.43 -8.63
N SER A 392 4.43 -3.45 -7.78
CA SER A 392 3.30 -4.27 -7.37
C SER A 392 3.48 -4.62 -5.90
N SER A 393 2.61 -5.47 -5.34
CA SER A 393 2.80 -5.92 -3.96
C SER A 393 2.23 -7.31 -3.72
N VAL A 394 2.66 -7.91 -2.62
CA VAL A 394 2.17 -9.18 -2.07
C VAL A 394 1.75 -8.95 -0.62
N MET A 395 0.62 -9.54 -0.21
CA MET A 395 0.18 -9.53 1.18
C MET A 395 0.86 -10.67 1.94
N LEU A 396 1.83 -10.34 2.79
CA LEU A 396 2.54 -11.31 3.61
C LEU A 396 1.78 -11.55 4.91
N GLU A 397 1.30 -12.76 5.11
CA GLU A 397 0.65 -13.18 6.35
C GLU A 397 1.68 -13.38 7.47
N VAL A 398 1.44 -12.74 8.62
CA VAL A 398 2.25 -12.85 9.83
C VAL A 398 1.40 -13.47 10.94
N ASP A 399 1.84 -14.59 11.49
CA ASP A 399 1.20 -15.28 12.62
C ASP A 399 2.15 -15.39 13.81
N LEU A 400 1.85 -14.66 14.88
CA LEU A 400 2.61 -14.60 16.12
C LEU A 400 1.95 -15.34 17.28
N ARG A 401 0.81 -16.02 17.05
CA ARG A 401 0.04 -16.72 18.10
C ARG A 401 0.84 -17.84 18.79
N GLN A 402 1.85 -18.37 18.10
CA GLN A 402 2.76 -19.38 18.63
C GLN A 402 4.06 -18.75 19.12
N SER A 403 4.52 -19.22 20.28
CA SER A 403 5.87 -18.93 20.78
C SER A 403 6.87 -19.87 20.11
N LEU A 404 7.69 -19.31 19.21
CA LEU A 404 8.70 -20.04 18.43
C LEU A 404 10.09 -19.47 18.73
N ALA A 405 11.13 -20.28 18.53
CA ALA A 405 12.48 -19.73 18.43
C ALA A 405 12.56 -18.75 17.25
N PHE A 406 13.35 -17.68 17.40
CA PHE A 406 13.43 -16.64 16.37
C PHE A 406 13.78 -17.21 14.99
N VAL A 407 14.75 -18.13 14.89
CA VAL A 407 15.09 -18.79 13.62
C VAL A 407 13.92 -19.53 12.99
N ASP A 408 13.10 -20.21 13.78
CA ASP A 408 11.96 -20.96 13.28
C ASP A 408 10.85 -20.02 12.80
N ARG A 409 10.69 -18.86 13.47
CA ARG A 409 9.81 -17.80 12.99
C ARG A 409 10.29 -17.19 11.67
N VAL A 410 11.60 -16.93 11.52
CA VAL A 410 12.17 -16.44 10.24
C VAL A 410 11.91 -17.44 9.12
N ARG A 411 12.10 -18.74 9.38
CA ARG A 411 11.84 -19.81 8.40
C ARG A 411 10.37 -19.88 8.02
N ALA A 412 9.46 -19.82 8.99
CA ALA A 412 8.03 -19.82 8.74
C ALA A 412 7.61 -18.60 7.90
N LEU A 413 8.08 -17.40 8.25
CA LEU A 413 7.78 -16.18 7.52
C LEU A 413 8.37 -16.19 6.10
N GLN A 414 9.59 -16.68 5.92
CA GLN A 414 10.21 -16.84 4.61
C GLN A 414 9.44 -17.83 3.73
N GLN A 415 9.02 -18.98 4.27
CA GLN A 415 8.20 -19.94 3.55
C GLN A 415 6.84 -19.37 3.16
N ARG A 416 6.19 -18.62 4.07
CA ARG A 416 4.93 -17.92 3.80
C ARG A 416 5.10 -16.88 2.69
N MET A 417 6.16 -16.07 2.73
CA MET A 417 6.50 -15.11 1.68
C MET A 417 6.69 -15.79 0.33
N HIS A 418 7.39 -16.92 0.27
CA HIS A 418 7.57 -17.67 -0.97
C HIS A 418 6.23 -18.19 -1.53
N ALA A 419 5.36 -18.72 -0.65
CA ALA A 419 4.05 -19.21 -1.04
C ALA A 419 3.10 -18.08 -1.49
N ASP A 420 3.12 -16.92 -0.83
CA ASP A 420 2.32 -15.75 -1.25
C ASP A 420 2.84 -15.16 -2.57
N ALA A 421 4.16 -15.05 -2.74
CA ALA A 421 4.78 -14.56 -3.97
C ALA A 421 4.54 -15.47 -5.19
N ALA A 422 4.21 -16.75 -4.97
CA ALA A 422 3.76 -17.68 -6.02
C ALA A 422 2.54 -17.16 -6.79
N HIS A 423 1.73 -16.37 -6.10
CA HIS A 423 0.44 -15.88 -6.57
C HIS A 423 0.45 -14.36 -6.76
N ALA A 424 1.63 -13.75 -6.92
CA ALA A 424 1.80 -12.29 -7.10
C ALA A 424 1.16 -11.74 -8.39
N ALA A 425 0.75 -12.60 -9.32
CA ALA A 425 -0.04 -12.20 -10.50
C ALA A 425 -1.42 -11.64 -10.12
N HIS A 426 -1.96 -12.05 -8.97
CA HIS A 426 -3.08 -11.39 -8.29
C HIS A 426 -2.46 -10.48 -7.23
N THR A 427 -2.51 -9.17 -7.46
CA THR A 427 -1.69 -8.21 -6.70
C THR A 427 -2.20 -8.06 -5.27
N GLY A 428 -1.37 -7.51 -4.39
CA GLY A 428 -1.80 -7.21 -3.02
C GLY A 428 -3.02 -6.28 -2.97
N LEU A 429 -3.17 -5.36 -3.93
CA LEU A 429 -4.38 -4.52 -4.04
C LEU A 429 -5.61 -5.34 -4.41
N ASP A 430 -5.48 -6.32 -5.32
CA ASP A 430 -6.57 -7.23 -5.67
C ASP A 430 -7.00 -8.07 -4.45
N VAL A 431 -6.04 -8.58 -3.66
CA VAL A 431 -6.33 -9.33 -2.42
C VAL A 431 -7.08 -8.45 -1.41
N LEU A 432 -6.64 -7.21 -1.19
CA LEU A 432 -7.31 -6.28 -0.28
C LEU A 432 -8.71 -5.91 -0.76
N ARG A 433 -8.91 -5.75 -2.07
CA ARG A 433 -10.24 -5.53 -2.66
C ARG A 433 -11.17 -6.72 -2.42
N ASP A 434 -10.69 -7.94 -2.68
CA ASP A 434 -11.49 -9.15 -2.50
C ASP A 434 -11.83 -9.37 -1.01
N LEU A 435 -10.89 -9.08 -0.11
CA LEU A 435 -11.11 -9.12 1.34
C LEU A 435 -12.10 -8.04 1.80
N SER A 436 -12.04 -6.84 1.22
CA SER A 436 -12.99 -5.77 1.50
C SER A 436 -14.42 -6.15 1.09
N ARG A 437 -14.56 -6.74 -0.10
CA ARG A 437 -15.85 -7.26 -0.60
C ARG A 437 -16.42 -8.33 0.31
N GLN A 438 -15.59 -9.26 0.79
CA GLN A 438 -16.06 -10.34 1.67
C GLN A 438 -16.53 -9.82 3.03
N ARG A 439 -15.85 -8.79 3.58
CA ARG A 439 -16.18 -8.24 4.90
C ARG A 439 -17.21 -7.12 4.86
N GLY A 440 -17.54 -6.60 3.67
CA GLY A 440 -18.43 -5.44 3.52
C GLY A 440 -17.84 -4.14 4.07
N GLU A 441 -16.51 -4.08 4.27
CA GLU A 441 -15.80 -2.92 4.81
C GLU A 441 -14.43 -2.76 4.13
N THR A 442 -13.89 -1.54 4.10
CA THR A 442 -12.58 -1.30 3.47
C THR A 442 -11.45 -1.88 4.33
N VAL A 443 -10.65 -2.78 3.74
CA VAL A 443 -9.45 -3.35 4.35
C VAL A 443 -8.20 -2.75 3.73
N LEU A 444 -7.32 -2.24 4.58
CA LEU A 444 -6.01 -1.67 4.20
C LEU A 444 -4.87 -2.55 4.73
N ALA A 445 -3.68 -2.39 4.16
CA ALA A 445 -2.43 -2.90 4.71
C ALA A 445 -1.41 -1.75 4.84
N PRO A 446 -1.54 -0.91 5.89
CA PRO A 446 -0.81 0.35 6.01
C PRO A 446 0.60 0.16 6.60
N VAL A 447 0.98 -1.05 6.99
CA VAL A 447 2.35 -1.38 7.43
C VAL A 447 3.05 -2.08 6.28
N VAL A 448 4.06 -1.41 5.74
CA VAL A 448 4.81 -1.82 4.55
C VAL A 448 6.19 -2.29 4.97
N PHE A 449 6.64 -3.40 4.38
CA PHE A 449 8.01 -3.88 4.48
C PHE A 449 8.64 -3.96 3.09
N THR A 450 9.56 -3.04 2.81
CA THR A 450 10.25 -2.93 1.52
C THR A 450 11.67 -3.44 1.63
N SER A 451 12.04 -4.44 0.83
CA SER A 451 13.42 -4.91 0.74
C SER A 451 14.01 -4.65 -0.64
N ALA A 452 15.08 -3.85 -0.69
CA ALA A 452 15.86 -3.59 -1.91
C ALA A 452 17.22 -4.31 -1.91
N LEU A 453 17.43 -5.26 -0.98
CA LEU A 453 18.70 -6.00 -0.86
C LEU A 453 18.95 -6.88 -2.07
N GLY A 454 20.13 -6.77 -2.68
CA GLY A 454 20.48 -7.48 -3.91
C GLY A 454 20.22 -6.68 -5.19
N LEU A 455 19.49 -5.55 -5.12
CA LEU A 455 19.42 -4.59 -6.24
C LEU A 455 20.70 -3.75 -6.35
N GLY A 456 21.61 -3.82 -5.37
CA GLY A 456 22.75 -2.92 -5.20
C GLY A 456 22.34 -1.62 -4.50
N GLU A 457 23.31 -0.74 -4.25
CA GLU A 457 23.08 0.51 -3.53
C GLU A 457 22.07 1.43 -4.24
N LEU A 458 21.15 2.01 -3.46
CA LEU A 458 20.16 2.97 -3.95
C LEU A 458 20.85 4.16 -4.64
N PHE A 459 21.98 4.61 -4.11
CA PHE A 459 22.82 5.64 -4.71
C PHE A 459 24.19 5.05 -5.06
N ALA A 460 24.35 4.61 -6.30
CA ALA A 460 25.59 3.98 -6.73
C ALA A 460 26.82 4.90 -6.53
N PRO A 461 28.02 4.37 -6.22
CA PRO A 461 29.22 5.18 -6.02
C PRO A 461 29.54 6.13 -7.17
N ALA A 462 29.33 5.70 -8.42
CA ALA A 462 29.54 6.54 -9.60
C ALA A 462 28.56 7.73 -9.67
N VAL A 463 27.39 7.62 -9.06
CA VAL A 463 26.42 8.72 -8.93
C VAL A 463 26.86 9.67 -7.82
N THR A 464 27.14 9.14 -6.62
CA THR A 464 27.48 9.95 -5.45
C THR A 464 28.82 10.68 -5.58
N GLU A 465 29.75 10.16 -6.38
CA GLU A 465 30.99 10.85 -6.75
C GLU A 465 30.72 12.18 -7.48
N ILE A 466 29.66 12.24 -8.28
CA ILE A 466 29.33 13.42 -9.10
C ILE A 466 28.38 14.36 -8.37
N ILE A 467 27.23 13.86 -7.91
CA ILE A 467 26.18 14.72 -7.30
C ILE A 467 26.33 14.90 -5.79
N GLY A 468 27.19 14.12 -5.13
CA GLY A 468 27.47 14.22 -3.70
C GLY A 468 26.97 13.06 -2.86
N ARG A 469 27.32 13.09 -1.58
CA ARG A 469 26.91 12.09 -0.60
C ARG A 469 25.45 12.31 -0.21
N PRO A 470 24.59 11.29 -0.20
CA PRO A 470 23.22 11.44 0.28
C PRO A 470 23.23 11.78 1.78
N VAL A 471 22.45 12.79 2.16
CA VAL A 471 22.36 13.29 3.55
C VAL A 471 20.94 13.27 4.10
N TRP A 472 19.95 13.11 3.23
CA TRP A 472 18.56 12.91 3.60
C TRP A 472 17.85 12.15 2.49
N VAL A 473 16.94 11.27 2.87
CA VAL A 473 16.02 10.59 1.96
C VAL A 473 14.71 10.41 2.72
N VAL A 474 13.58 10.54 2.04
CA VAL A 474 12.27 10.15 2.55
C VAL A 474 11.44 9.60 1.40
N SER A 475 10.63 8.60 1.70
CA SER A 475 9.65 8.05 0.78
C SER A 475 8.31 8.00 1.48
N GLN A 476 7.27 8.35 0.75
CA GLN A 476 5.93 8.40 1.32
C GLN A 476 4.95 7.86 0.31
N GLY A 477 3.84 7.34 0.81
CA GLY A 477 2.74 6.85 -0.01
C GLY A 477 1.42 7.12 0.72
N PRO A 478 0.33 7.34 -0.03
CA PRO A 478 -0.99 7.39 0.57
C PRO A 478 -1.34 6.03 1.18
N GLN A 479 -2.20 6.04 2.21
CA GLN A 479 -2.68 4.82 2.88
C GLN A 479 -1.59 3.98 3.56
N VAL A 480 -0.39 4.54 3.76
CA VAL A 480 0.71 3.94 4.50
C VAL A 480 0.86 4.66 5.84
N LEU A 481 0.89 3.88 6.92
CA LEU A 481 1.10 4.33 8.30
C LEU A 481 2.58 4.20 8.71
N LEU A 482 3.24 3.12 8.28
CA LEU A 482 4.64 2.80 8.55
C LEU A 482 5.22 2.08 7.32
N ASP A 483 6.27 2.63 6.71
CA ASP A 483 7.08 1.94 5.70
C ASP A 483 8.48 1.65 6.25
N ALA A 484 8.76 0.36 6.45
CA ALA A 484 10.06 -0.12 6.89
C ALA A 484 10.85 -0.62 5.70
N GLN A 485 11.97 0.02 5.42
CA GLN A 485 12.76 -0.20 4.22
C GLN A 485 14.15 -0.71 4.58
N VAL A 486 14.62 -1.70 3.82
CA VAL A 486 15.95 -2.31 4.00
C VAL A 486 16.75 -2.17 2.72
N THR A 487 17.86 -1.43 2.77
CA THR A 487 18.68 -1.07 1.62
C THR A 487 20.17 -1.23 1.91
N GLU A 488 20.99 -1.28 0.86
CA GLU A 488 22.44 -1.22 0.97
C GLU A 488 22.93 0.22 0.86
N PHE A 489 23.84 0.62 1.75
CA PHE A 489 24.38 1.97 1.78
C PHE A 489 25.80 2.00 2.38
N ASP A 490 26.76 2.62 1.68
CA ASP A 490 28.18 2.70 2.04
C ASP A 490 28.75 1.31 2.41
N GLY A 491 28.40 0.27 1.62
CA GLY A 491 28.76 -1.14 1.88
C GLY A 491 28.05 -1.80 3.10
N GLY A 492 27.33 -1.03 3.90
CA GLY A 492 26.57 -1.48 5.06
C GLY A 492 25.11 -1.84 4.75
N LEU A 493 24.32 -1.98 5.80
CA LEU A 493 22.87 -2.23 5.75
C LEU A 493 22.13 -1.08 6.41
N LEU A 494 21.31 -0.34 5.66
CA LEU A 494 20.47 0.72 6.19
C LEU A 494 19.04 0.20 6.33
N VAL A 495 18.50 0.27 7.55
CA VAL A 495 17.07 0.04 7.82
C VAL A 495 16.46 1.36 8.26
N ASN A 496 15.44 1.84 7.55
CA ASN A 496 14.74 3.07 7.90
C ASN A 496 13.23 2.86 7.98
N TRP A 497 12.57 3.62 8.85
CA TRP A 497 11.12 3.65 9.00
C TRP A 497 10.63 5.06 8.69
N ASP A 498 9.72 5.17 7.73
CA ASP A 498 8.95 6.38 7.44
C ASP A 498 7.55 6.21 8.03
N THR A 499 7.17 7.09 8.96
CA THR A 499 5.92 6.96 9.74
C THR A 499 5.06 8.20 9.71
N ARG A 500 3.73 8.01 9.68
CA ARG A 500 2.73 9.09 9.80
C ARG A 500 2.61 9.52 11.26
N GLU A 501 3.31 10.58 11.62
CA GLU A 501 3.39 11.06 13.01
C GLU A 501 2.05 11.62 13.51
N GLU A 502 1.21 12.13 12.61
CA GLU A 502 -0.10 12.66 12.97
C GLU A 502 -1.15 11.58 13.23
N ALA A 503 -0.89 10.34 12.81
CA ALA A 503 -1.81 9.22 12.98
C ALA A 503 -1.48 8.35 14.20
N LEU A 504 -0.20 8.26 14.60
CA LEU A 504 0.25 7.42 15.72
C LEU A 504 0.32 8.23 17.02
N VAL A 505 0.12 7.55 18.16
CA VAL A 505 0.29 8.19 19.46
C VAL A 505 1.75 8.65 19.63
N PRO A 506 2.01 9.90 20.06
CA PRO A 506 3.37 10.41 20.22
C PRO A 506 4.26 9.51 21.09
N GLY A 507 5.50 9.29 20.64
CA GLY A 507 6.50 8.46 21.33
C GLY A 507 6.38 6.95 21.11
N VAL A 508 5.26 6.46 20.58
CA VAL A 508 5.10 5.01 20.28
C VAL A 508 6.11 4.55 19.24
N VAL A 509 6.28 5.29 18.15
CA VAL A 509 7.22 4.91 17.09
C VAL A 509 8.67 4.95 17.58
N ASP A 510 9.04 5.93 18.39
CA ASP A 510 10.39 6.00 18.98
C ASP A 510 10.68 4.79 19.87
N ALA A 511 9.70 4.37 20.68
CA ALA A 511 9.81 3.18 21.52
C ALA A 511 9.93 1.90 20.67
N MET A 512 9.06 1.74 19.66
CA MET A 512 9.12 0.60 18.73
C MET A 512 10.49 0.54 18.03
N PHE A 513 10.97 1.67 17.50
CA PHE A 513 12.24 1.73 16.78
C PHE A 513 13.45 1.43 17.68
N ALA A 514 13.45 1.92 18.92
CA ALA A 514 14.48 1.61 19.90
C ALA A 514 14.52 0.11 20.26
N VAL A 515 13.36 -0.52 20.41
CA VAL A 515 13.24 -1.97 20.64
C VAL A 515 13.71 -2.75 19.40
N PHE A 516 13.31 -2.33 18.20
CA PHE A 516 13.77 -2.91 16.93
C PHE A 516 15.30 -2.88 16.81
N GLN A 517 15.92 -1.72 17.04
CA GLN A 517 17.37 -1.55 16.98
C GLN A 517 18.07 -2.45 18.01
N THR A 518 17.56 -2.50 19.23
CA THR A 518 18.12 -3.34 20.31
C THR A 518 18.01 -4.83 19.98
N ALA A 519 16.86 -5.27 19.46
CA ALA A 519 16.65 -6.65 19.04
C ALA A 519 17.59 -7.05 17.90
N LEU A 520 17.71 -6.21 16.88
CA LEU A 520 18.62 -6.44 15.74
C LEU A 520 20.08 -6.50 16.18
N GLN A 521 20.50 -5.58 17.06
CA GLN A 521 21.84 -5.57 17.64
C GLN A 521 22.13 -6.86 18.42
N ARG A 522 21.18 -7.29 19.26
CA ARG A 522 21.29 -8.52 20.06
C ARG A 522 21.42 -9.78 19.19
N LEU A 523 20.63 -9.87 18.12
CA LEU A 523 20.69 -11.00 17.18
C LEU A 523 22.05 -11.12 16.47
N ILE A 524 22.78 -10.02 16.31
CA ILE A 524 24.12 -10.00 15.71
C ILE A 524 25.18 -10.31 16.76
N ASP A 525 25.08 -9.70 17.95
CA ASP A 525 26.12 -9.81 18.99
C ASP A 525 26.02 -11.13 19.79
N GLN A 526 24.83 -11.73 19.86
CA GLN A 526 24.50 -12.93 20.64
C GLN A 526 23.80 -13.97 19.74
N PRO A 527 24.52 -14.70 18.87
CA PRO A 527 23.92 -15.64 17.91
C PRO A 527 23.06 -16.76 18.55
N GLU A 528 23.28 -17.08 19.82
CA GLU A 528 22.44 -17.99 20.61
C GLU A 528 20.99 -17.52 20.74
N THR A 529 20.75 -16.20 20.66
CA THR A 529 19.41 -15.58 20.71
C THR A 529 18.51 -16.10 19.60
N TRP A 530 19.07 -16.53 18.47
CA TRP A 530 18.30 -17.10 17.36
C TRP A 530 17.57 -18.39 17.72
N ASN A 531 18.04 -19.14 18.73
CA ASN A 531 17.50 -20.45 19.09
C ASN A 531 16.45 -20.39 20.22
N GLN A 532 15.96 -19.19 20.56
CA GLN A 532 14.96 -18.95 21.59
C GLN A 532 13.94 -17.90 21.09
N PRO A 533 12.75 -17.80 21.69
CA PRO A 533 11.81 -16.73 21.36
C PRO A 533 12.45 -15.35 21.55
N LEU A 534 12.14 -14.43 20.63
CA LEU A 534 12.71 -13.09 20.67
C LEU A 534 12.15 -12.31 21.86
N ALA A 535 12.94 -12.16 22.91
CA ALA A 535 12.54 -11.36 24.06
C ALA A 535 12.66 -9.87 23.76
N LEU A 536 11.51 -9.20 23.61
CA LEU A 536 11.42 -7.75 23.49
C LEU A 536 11.40 -7.13 24.89
N SER A 537 12.38 -6.27 25.18
CA SER A 537 12.51 -5.62 26.48
C SER A 537 11.90 -4.24 26.44
N ASP A 538 10.72 -4.08 27.03
CA ASP A 538 10.12 -2.76 27.20
C ASP A 538 10.65 -2.10 28.47
N GLN A 539 11.22 -0.90 28.34
CA GLN A 539 11.51 -0.03 29.49
C GLN A 539 10.23 0.64 29.98
N ASN A 540 9.21 -0.16 30.31
CA ASN A 540 7.94 0.37 30.79
C ASN A 540 8.17 1.13 32.10
N PRO A 541 7.64 2.35 32.24
CA PRO A 541 7.71 3.07 33.50
C PRO A 541 6.98 2.28 34.59
N ARG A 542 7.26 2.61 35.85
CA ARG A 542 6.47 2.07 36.97
C ARG A 542 5.03 2.53 36.82
N ARG A 543 4.10 1.59 36.77
CA ARG A 543 2.67 1.85 36.63
C ARG A 543 1.98 1.70 37.99
N THR A 544 1.13 2.66 38.32
CA THR A 544 0.31 2.62 39.54
C THR A 544 -1.16 2.84 39.20
N HIS A 545 -2.03 2.15 39.92
CA HIS A 545 -3.48 2.32 39.82
C HIS A 545 -4.08 2.14 41.22
N GLU A 546 -4.93 3.08 41.64
CA GLU A 546 -5.57 3.07 42.97
C GLU A 546 -4.58 2.84 44.13
N GLY A 547 -3.38 3.42 44.04
CA GLY A 547 -2.32 3.30 45.07
C GLY A 547 -1.50 2.00 45.02
N HIS A 548 -1.82 1.06 44.13
CA HIS A 548 -1.11 -0.21 43.99
C HIS A 548 -0.18 -0.19 42.78
N LEU A 549 0.95 -0.91 42.88
CA LEU A 549 1.80 -1.19 41.72
C LEU A 549 1.10 -2.20 40.83
N VAL A 550 1.05 -1.92 39.53
CA VAL A 550 0.33 -2.76 38.56
C VAL A 550 1.16 -3.04 37.32
N ARG A 551 0.79 -4.10 36.60
CA ARG A 551 1.26 -4.41 35.24
C ARG A 551 0.04 -4.53 34.33
N VAL A 552 0.23 -4.14 33.07
CA VAL A 552 -0.69 -4.48 31.98
C VAL A 552 -0.02 -5.58 31.20
N VAL A 553 -0.66 -6.75 31.08
CA VAL A 553 -0.03 -7.95 30.54
C VAL A 553 -0.80 -8.56 29.39
N ASP A 554 -0.10 -9.29 28.53
CA ASP A 554 -0.66 -10.10 27.47
C ASP A 554 -1.21 -11.44 28.01
N PRO A 555 -1.78 -12.32 27.15
CA PRO A 555 -2.24 -13.65 27.57
C PRO A 555 -1.14 -14.58 28.11
N PHE A 556 0.14 -14.28 27.85
CA PHE A 556 1.30 -15.03 28.29
C PHE A 556 1.97 -14.41 29.54
N GLU A 557 1.29 -13.47 30.22
CA GLU A 557 1.76 -12.73 31.41
C GLU A 557 3.01 -11.86 31.16
N GLN A 558 3.33 -11.57 29.90
CA GLN A 558 4.37 -10.62 29.51
C GLN A 558 3.83 -9.19 29.60
N SER A 559 4.68 -8.24 30.02
CA SER A 559 4.26 -6.85 30.11
C SER A 559 3.97 -6.30 28.71
N ARG A 560 2.81 -5.67 28.55
CA ARG A 560 2.46 -4.91 27.35
C ARG A 560 3.12 -3.53 27.35
N PRO A 561 3.57 -3.04 26.19
CA PRO A 561 4.14 -1.71 26.07
C PRO A 561 3.08 -0.62 26.33
N ALA A 562 3.52 0.63 26.37
CA ALA A 562 2.61 1.76 26.50
C ALA A 562 1.57 1.78 25.36
N HIS A 563 0.37 2.25 25.68
CA HIS A 563 -0.81 2.41 24.85
C HIS A 563 -1.46 1.11 24.35
N VAL A 564 -0.88 -0.06 24.61
CA VAL A 564 -1.47 -1.35 24.22
C VAL A 564 -2.39 -1.88 25.33
N PRO A 565 -3.63 -2.26 25.00
CA PRO A 565 -4.54 -2.92 25.93
C PRO A 565 -4.00 -4.26 26.43
N GLY A 566 -4.22 -4.55 27.70
CA GLY A 566 -3.91 -5.85 28.31
C GLY A 566 -4.65 -6.07 29.62
N ARG A 567 -4.46 -7.25 30.22
CA ARG A 567 -5.03 -7.58 31.52
C ARG A 567 -4.31 -6.78 32.62
N LEU A 568 -5.07 -6.17 33.51
CA LEU A 568 -4.54 -5.44 34.66
C LEU A 568 -4.19 -6.43 35.78
N ARG A 569 -2.91 -6.46 36.18
CA ARG A 569 -2.39 -7.30 37.27
C ARG A 569 -1.86 -6.41 38.40
N VAL A 570 -2.30 -6.66 39.62
CA VAL A 570 -1.73 -6.02 40.83
C VAL A 570 -0.48 -6.78 41.26
N MET A 571 0.60 -6.07 41.57
CA MET A 571 1.86 -6.67 42.01
C MET A 571 1.83 -6.99 43.50
N GLY A 572 2.15 -8.24 43.84
CA GLY A 572 2.25 -8.70 45.24
C GLY A 572 0.98 -9.31 45.84
N GLU A 573 -0.09 -9.43 45.06
CA GLU A 573 -1.29 -10.19 45.44
C GLU A 573 -1.37 -11.47 44.58
N ASP A 574 -1.26 -12.63 45.23
CA ASP A 574 -1.64 -13.90 44.63
C ASP A 574 -3.17 -13.96 44.53
N VAL A 575 -3.68 -14.04 43.31
CA VAL A 575 -5.07 -14.44 42.99
C VAL A 575 -6.16 -13.40 43.30
N LEU A 576 -6.28 -12.40 42.42
CA LEU A 576 -7.58 -11.80 42.08
C LEU A 576 -7.68 -11.78 40.55
N GLY A 577 -8.24 -12.82 39.93
CA GLY A 577 -8.49 -12.73 38.49
C GLY A 577 -8.98 -13.94 37.70
N ASP A 578 -8.95 -15.17 38.22
CA ASP A 578 -9.34 -16.33 37.39
C ASP A 578 -10.85 -16.60 37.34
N GLN A 579 -11.67 -15.75 37.96
CA GLN A 579 -13.10 -15.74 37.66
C GLN A 579 -13.34 -14.86 36.42
N PRO A 580 -14.01 -15.35 35.36
CA PRO A 580 -14.24 -14.63 34.11
C PRO A 580 -14.88 -13.22 34.23
N GLY A 581 -15.50 -12.89 35.37
CA GLY A 581 -16.06 -11.55 35.66
C GLY A 581 -15.14 -10.57 36.42
N ALA A 582 -13.95 -11.01 36.85
CA ALA A 582 -13.01 -10.23 37.67
C ALA A 582 -11.81 -9.68 36.87
N ILE A 583 -11.56 -10.20 35.65
CA ILE A 583 -10.47 -9.72 34.80
C ILE A 583 -10.80 -8.30 34.34
N ARG A 584 -9.98 -7.35 34.77
CA ARG A 584 -9.99 -5.96 34.31
C ARG A 584 -9.00 -5.79 33.17
N TRP A 585 -9.42 -5.09 32.13
CA TRP A 585 -8.57 -4.67 31.03
C TRP A 585 -8.18 -3.21 31.20
N ALA A 586 -6.94 -2.89 30.88
CA ALA A 586 -6.40 -1.56 30.99
C ALA A 586 -5.35 -1.30 29.91
N ARG A 587 -5.05 -0.02 29.68
CA ARG A 587 -3.87 0.44 28.96
C ARG A 587 -3.13 1.45 29.82
N ALA A 588 -1.81 1.55 29.63
CA ALA A 588 -1.00 2.54 30.31
C ALA A 588 -0.38 3.48 29.29
N ASP A 589 -0.30 4.79 29.56
CA ASP A 589 0.42 5.72 28.68
C ASP A 589 1.95 5.68 28.90
N GLY A 590 2.67 6.49 28.12
CA GLY A 590 4.13 6.63 28.20
C GLY A 590 4.65 7.12 29.55
N ASP A 591 3.82 7.77 30.36
CA ASP A 591 4.16 8.22 31.72
C ASP A 591 3.81 7.18 32.81
N GLY A 592 3.17 6.08 32.41
CA GLY A 592 2.79 4.99 33.30
C GLY A 592 1.43 5.17 33.97
N ARG A 593 0.63 6.16 33.57
CA ARG A 593 -0.75 6.33 34.05
C ARG A 593 -1.63 5.26 33.42
N VAL A 594 -2.40 4.58 34.25
CA VAL A 594 -3.25 3.46 33.84
C VAL A 594 -4.70 3.91 33.68
N THR A 595 -5.27 3.62 32.52
CA THR A 595 -6.69 3.77 32.21
C THR A 595 -7.33 2.40 32.11
N VAL A 596 -8.34 2.14 32.95
CA VAL A 596 -9.15 0.92 32.88
C VAL A 596 -10.13 1.06 31.72
N LEU A 597 -10.14 0.09 30.81
CA LEU A 597 -10.99 0.08 29.63
C LEU A 597 -12.35 -0.57 29.91
N GLY A 598 -12.35 -1.60 30.75
CA GLY A 598 -13.55 -2.37 31.08
C GLY A 598 -13.20 -3.70 31.70
N ARG A 599 -14.21 -4.55 31.86
CA ARG A 599 -14.08 -5.95 32.26
C ARG A 599 -14.12 -6.85 31.04
N ASP A 600 -13.73 -8.11 31.22
CA ASP A 600 -13.69 -9.07 30.13
C ASP A 600 -15.05 -9.24 29.42
N HIS A 601 -16.17 -9.17 30.16
CA HIS A 601 -17.52 -9.25 29.58
C HIS A 601 -17.99 -7.97 28.86
N ASP A 602 -17.31 -6.84 29.07
CA ASP A 602 -17.59 -5.59 28.35
C ASP A 602 -16.93 -5.58 26.96
N ARG A 603 -15.95 -6.47 26.76
CA ARG A 603 -15.21 -6.60 25.50
C ARG A 603 -16.02 -7.42 24.51
N VAL A 604 -16.11 -6.93 23.29
CA VAL A 604 -16.73 -7.63 22.17
C VAL A 604 -15.68 -8.03 21.14
N GLU A 605 -15.96 -9.04 20.33
CA GLU A 605 -15.13 -9.44 19.20
C GLU A 605 -15.89 -9.13 17.91
N VAL A 606 -15.26 -8.41 16.99
CA VAL A 606 -15.82 -8.02 15.69
C VAL A 606 -14.79 -8.36 14.63
N ASN A 607 -15.14 -9.22 13.67
CA ASN A 607 -14.21 -9.69 12.62
C ASN A 607 -12.86 -10.21 13.16
N GLY A 608 -12.88 -10.89 14.33
CA GLY A 608 -11.68 -11.39 15.01
C GLY A 608 -10.87 -10.34 15.76
N VAL A 609 -11.35 -9.10 15.83
CA VAL A 609 -10.70 -8.00 16.55
C VAL A 609 -11.41 -7.74 17.89
N PRO A 610 -10.68 -7.74 19.02
CA PRO A 610 -11.24 -7.36 20.31
C PRO A 610 -11.43 -5.84 20.39
N VAL A 611 -12.66 -5.40 20.67
CA VAL A 611 -13.02 -3.98 20.79
C VAL A 611 -13.77 -3.74 22.10
N PHE A 612 -13.47 -2.64 22.78
CA PHE A 612 -14.29 -2.11 23.86
C PHE A 612 -15.27 -1.08 23.29
N PRO A 613 -16.60 -1.29 23.35
CA PRO A 613 -17.57 -0.32 22.86
C PRO A 613 -17.37 1.08 23.45
N ALA A 614 -16.96 1.17 24.73
CA ALA A 614 -16.64 2.43 25.38
C ALA A 614 -15.50 3.22 24.72
N GLU A 615 -14.51 2.54 24.12
CA GLU A 615 -13.44 3.22 23.36
C GLU A 615 -14.00 3.84 22.07
N VAL A 616 -14.93 3.16 21.41
CA VAL A 616 -15.61 3.67 20.21
C VAL A 616 -16.57 4.82 20.57
N GLU A 617 -17.27 4.72 21.69
CA GLU A 617 -18.12 5.82 22.20
C GLU A 617 -17.32 7.09 22.46
N GLU A 618 -16.14 6.97 23.06
CA GLU A 618 -15.25 8.11 23.31
C GLU A 618 -14.73 8.71 21.99
N ALA A 619 -14.35 7.85 21.04
CA ALA A 619 -13.96 8.27 19.70
C ALA A 619 -15.09 9.05 19.00
N VAL A 620 -16.31 8.54 19.04
CA VAL A 620 -17.49 9.18 18.46
C VAL A 620 -17.82 10.50 19.16
N ARG A 621 -17.77 10.54 20.50
CA ARG A 621 -18.07 11.74 21.31
C ARG A 621 -17.03 12.84 21.15
N SER A 622 -15.82 12.51 20.71
CA SER A 622 -14.80 13.52 20.41
C SER A 622 -15.14 14.42 19.22
N ALA A 623 -16.13 14.05 18.41
CA ALA A 623 -16.66 14.90 17.36
C ALA A 623 -17.53 16.04 17.94
N PRO A 624 -17.26 17.32 17.61
CA PRO A 624 -17.92 18.45 18.26
C PRO A 624 -19.42 18.54 17.99
N GLN A 625 -19.89 17.97 16.88
CA GLN A 625 -21.32 17.90 16.58
C GLN A 625 -22.10 16.86 17.40
N ILE A 626 -21.43 16.01 18.17
CA ILE A 626 -22.06 14.93 18.96
C ILE A 626 -22.23 15.35 20.43
N ARG A 627 -23.47 15.26 20.93
CA ARG A 627 -23.84 15.50 22.33
C ARG A 627 -23.70 14.23 23.19
N ASP A 628 -24.19 13.10 22.67
CA ASP A 628 -24.19 11.83 23.37
C ASP A 628 -24.02 10.68 22.36
N ALA A 629 -23.43 9.58 22.82
CA ALA A 629 -23.20 8.40 21.98
C ALA A 629 -23.16 7.12 22.82
N ALA A 630 -23.70 6.04 22.27
CA ALA A 630 -23.60 4.68 22.78
C ALA A 630 -23.28 3.71 21.64
N VAL A 631 -22.49 2.68 21.91
CA VAL A 631 -22.08 1.69 20.90
C VAL A 631 -22.48 0.29 21.34
N VAL A 632 -23.09 -0.46 20.43
CA VAL A 632 -23.49 -1.84 20.66
C VAL A 632 -22.99 -2.73 19.52
N ARG A 633 -22.61 -3.97 19.84
CA ARG A 633 -22.41 -5.00 18.82
C ARG A 633 -23.76 -5.56 18.36
N ILE A 634 -23.89 -5.74 17.06
CA ILE A 634 -25.04 -6.36 16.41
C ILE A 634 -24.53 -7.43 15.45
N THR A 635 -25.28 -8.53 15.36
CA THR A 635 -25.09 -9.57 14.34
C THR A 635 -26.42 -9.73 13.62
N ASP A 636 -26.48 -9.31 12.35
CA ASP A 636 -27.70 -9.34 11.54
C ASP A 636 -27.41 -9.87 10.11
N THR A 637 -28.37 -9.70 9.19
CA THR A 637 -28.21 -10.13 7.78
C THR A 637 -27.12 -9.39 7.02
N GLN A 638 -26.68 -8.23 7.50
CA GLN A 638 -25.56 -7.45 6.95
C GLN A 638 -24.21 -7.83 7.56
N GLY A 639 -24.19 -8.73 8.56
CA GLY A 639 -22.98 -9.26 9.16
C GLY A 639 -22.84 -8.96 10.64
N ASP A 640 -21.62 -9.14 11.15
CA ASP A 640 -21.26 -8.86 12.53
C ASP A 640 -20.51 -7.53 12.61
N GLY A 641 -20.95 -6.62 13.49
CA GLY A 641 -20.41 -5.26 13.50
C GLY A 641 -20.82 -4.42 14.70
N LEU A 642 -20.35 -3.18 14.71
CA LEU A 642 -20.69 -2.18 15.72
C LEU A 642 -21.69 -1.17 15.16
N VAL A 643 -22.70 -0.85 15.95
CA VAL A 643 -23.61 0.27 15.67
C VAL A 643 -23.41 1.35 16.70
N ALA A 644 -23.15 2.57 16.22
CA ALA A 644 -23.12 3.77 17.06
C ALA A 644 -24.49 4.46 17.01
N ALA A 645 -25.14 4.54 18.16
CA ALA A 645 -26.29 5.40 18.36
C ALA A 645 -25.80 6.78 18.80
N VAL A 646 -26.10 7.81 18.01
CA VAL A 646 -25.61 9.16 18.24
C VAL A 646 -26.75 10.15 18.43
N VAL A 647 -26.48 11.14 19.27
CA VAL A 647 -27.34 12.32 19.42
C VAL A 647 -26.53 13.55 19.07
N PHE A 648 -26.99 14.32 18.08
CA PHE A 648 -26.33 15.55 17.68
C PHE A 648 -26.61 16.70 18.68
N ALA A 649 -25.65 17.62 18.78
CA ALA A 649 -25.77 18.82 19.61
C ALA A 649 -26.87 19.78 19.12
N ALA A 650 -27.07 19.84 17.80
CA ALA A 650 -28.19 20.55 17.17
C ALA A 650 -29.13 19.53 16.50
N PRO A 651 -30.46 19.75 16.51
CA PRO A 651 -31.39 18.84 15.82
C PRO A 651 -31.05 18.74 14.34
N THR A 652 -30.75 17.53 13.88
CA THR A 652 -30.57 17.20 12.46
C THR A 652 -31.82 16.46 12.00
N GLY A 653 -32.49 16.98 10.97
CA GLY A 653 -33.81 16.50 10.55
C GLY A 653 -33.80 15.31 9.60
N GLU A 654 -32.66 14.67 9.35
CA GLU A 654 -32.51 13.74 8.21
C GLU A 654 -31.82 12.42 8.58
N GLU A 655 -32.35 11.31 8.07
CA GLU A 655 -31.77 9.96 8.13
C GLU A 655 -30.37 9.89 7.47
N THR A 656 -30.10 10.77 6.49
CA THR A 656 -28.79 10.95 5.84
C THR A 656 -27.69 11.42 6.80
N ALA A 657 -28.05 12.04 7.93
CA ALA A 657 -27.07 12.54 8.91
C ALA A 657 -26.23 11.41 9.52
N GLY A 658 -26.79 10.22 9.71
CA GLY A 658 -26.05 9.05 10.20
C GLY A 658 -25.00 8.57 9.20
N LYS A 659 -25.37 8.45 7.92
CA LYS A 659 -24.47 8.04 6.82
C LYS A 659 -23.33 9.06 6.63
N ALA A 660 -23.67 10.35 6.56
CA ALA A 660 -22.69 11.42 6.47
C ALA A 660 -21.73 11.44 7.67
N PHE A 661 -22.24 11.19 8.88
CA PHE A 661 -21.40 11.12 10.08
C PHE A 661 -20.52 9.87 10.11
N ARG A 662 -21.01 8.72 9.63
CA ARG A 662 -20.15 7.54 9.46
C ARG A 662 -19.01 7.82 8.49
N ALA A 663 -19.28 8.46 7.35
CA ALA A 663 -18.24 8.88 6.39
C ALA A 663 -17.25 9.88 7.01
N TYR A 664 -17.74 10.78 7.88
CA TYR A 664 -16.91 11.69 8.67
C TYR A 664 -15.96 10.93 9.62
N LEU A 665 -16.45 9.90 10.30
CA LEU A 665 -15.66 9.03 11.18
C LEU A 665 -14.64 8.20 10.40
N ALA A 666 -15.03 7.61 9.26
CA ALA A 666 -14.19 6.73 8.45
C ALA A 666 -12.87 7.38 8.01
N ARG A 667 -12.84 8.71 7.89
CA ARG A 667 -11.65 9.50 7.55
C ARG A 667 -10.74 9.79 8.75
N ARG A 668 -11.23 9.62 9.98
CA ARG A 668 -10.60 10.15 11.21
C ARG A 668 -10.24 9.10 12.25
N ILE A 669 -11.01 8.01 12.34
CA ILE A 669 -10.75 6.95 13.32
C ILE A 669 -10.24 5.69 12.63
N PRO A 670 -9.51 4.83 13.35
CA PRO A 670 -9.07 3.54 12.80
C PRO A 670 -10.22 2.68 12.32
N ALA A 671 -10.02 1.96 11.21
CA ALA A 671 -11.08 1.16 10.57
C ALA A 671 -11.70 0.11 11.50
N HIS A 672 -10.90 -0.51 12.38
CA HIS A 672 -11.39 -1.50 13.35
C HIS A 672 -12.28 -0.92 14.46
N LEU A 673 -12.27 0.40 14.67
CA LEU A 673 -13.16 1.11 15.59
C LEU A 673 -14.34 1.75 14.86
N LEU A 674 -14.36 1.73 13.52
CA LEU A 674 -15.41 2.34 12.73
C LEU A 674 -16.72 1.55 12.88
N PRO A 675 -17.81 2.17 13.37
CA PRO A 675 -19.10 1.52 13.36
C PRO A 675 -19.52 1.16 11.94
N THR A 676 -20.03 -0.06 11.74
CA THR A 676 -20.61 -0.47 10.46
C THR A 676 -21.82 0.40 10.12
N ARG A 677 -22.56 0.86 11.14
CA ARG A 677 -23.70 1.77 10.99
C ARG A 677 -23.72 2.83 12.09
N VAL A 678 -24.28 3.99 11.74
CA VAL A 678 -24.59 5.06 12.68
C VAL A 678 -26.10 5.31 12.64
N ILE A 679 -26.77 5.20 13.78
CA ILE A 679 -28.19 5.54 13.93
C ILE A 679 -28.33 6.85 14.69
N VAL A 680 -29.27 7.68 14.26
CA VAL A 680 -29.51 8.99 14.87
C VAL A 680 -30.72 8.91 15.78
N LEU A 681 -30.55 9.31 17.03
CA LEU A 681 -31.62 9.35 18.03
C LEU A 681 -31.75 10.77 18.59
N ASN A 682 -32.96 11.12 19.04
CA ASN A 682 -33.18 12.37 19.79
C ASN A 682 -32.62 12.27 21.22
N GLU A 683 -32.61 11.06 21.77
CA GLU A 683 -32.12 10.73 23.10
C GLU A 683 -31.74 9.25 23.16
N LEU A 684 -30.73 8.90 23.96
CA LEU A 684 -30.34 7.51 24.16
C LEU A 684 -31.28 6.83 25.16
N PRO A 685 -31.71 5.58 24.92
CA PRO A 685 -32.57 4.85 25.84
C PRO A 685 -31.76 4.46 27.08
N ARG A 686 -32.14 5.02 28.22
CA ARG A 686 -31.51 4.76 29.51
C ARG A 686 -32.56 4.31 30.52
N ASP A 687 -32.18 3.40 31.40
CA ASP A 687 -33.03 2.97 32.50
C ASP A 687 -33.16 4.06 33.59
N ALA A 688 -33.94 3.78 34.63
CA ALA A 688 -34.13 4.72 35.74
C ALA A 688 -32.83 5.04 36.53
N ALA A 689 -31.77 4.23 36.37
CA ALA A 689 -30.46 4.46 36.96
C ALA A 689 -29.50 5.20 36.00
N GLY A 690 -29.92 5.50 34.77
CA GLY A 690 -29.13 6.19 33.75
C GLY A 690 -28.26 5.28 32.89
N VAL A 691 -28.39 3.96 33.04
CA VAL A 691 -27.63 2.95 32.29
C VAL A 691 -28.25 2.76 30.91
N ILE A 692 -27.43 2.66 29.86
CA ILE A 692 -27.89 2.42 28.49
C ILE A 692 -28.63 1.09 28.39
N GLU A 693 -29.85 1.12 27.85
CA GLU A 693 -30.64 -0.07 27.54
C GLU A 693 -30.20 -0.63 26.17
N ALA A 694 -29.10 -1.39 26.19
CA ALA A 694 -28.46 -1.92 24.98
C ALA A 694 -29.42 -2.74 24.10
N GLU A 695 -30.38 -3.47 24.69
CA GLU A 695 -31.36 -4.23 23.92
C GLU A 695 -32.32 -3.32 23.14
N ILE A 696 -32.76 -2.20 23.74
CA ILE A 696 -33.57 -1.21 23.02
C ILE A 696 -32.78 -0.61 21.85
N LEU A 697 -31.49 -0.33 22.05
CA LEU A 697 -30.62 0.14 20.95
C LEU A 697 -30.48 -0.89 19.83
N ARG A 698 -30.31 -2.18 20.16
CA ARG A 698 -30.26 -3.24 19.15
C ARG A 698 -31.57 -3.32 18.37
N GLN A 699 -32.72 -3.28 19.05
CA GLN A 699 -34.02 -3.30 18.39
C GLN A 699 -34.25 -2.05 17.52
N ALA A 700 -33.88 -0.87 18.01
CA ALA A 700 -33.95 0.37 17.23
C ALA A 700 -33.04 0.32 16.00
N SER A 701 -31.85 -0.25 16.12
CA SER A 701 -30.94 -0.45 15.00
C SER A 701 -31.48 -1.44 13.97
N LEU A 702 -32.07 -2.56 14.41
CA LEU A 702 -32.72 -3.52 13.51
C LEU A 702 -33.94 -2.89 12.80
N ALA A 703 -34.71 -2.04 13.50
CA ALA A 703 -35.84 -1.33 12.90
C ALA A 703 -35.41 -0.24 11.89
N GLN A 704 -34.25 0.39 12.11
CA GLN A 704 -33.60 1.31 11.17
C GLN A 704 -32.65 0.59 10.20
N ALA A 705 -32.64 -0.75 10.19
CA ALA A 705 -31.84 -1.50 9.23
C ALA A 705 -32.52 -1.42 7.87
N GLU A 706 -31.78 -0.90 6.90
CA GLU A 706 -32.17 -0.98 5.49
C GLU A 706 -32.37 -2.46 5.11
N PRO A 707 -33.42 -2.81 4.34
CA PRO A 707 -33.64 -4.17 3.88
C PRO A 707 -32.39 -4.76 3.23
N ALA A 708 -32.13 -6.05 3.46
CA ALA A 708 -31.08 -6.78 2.75
C ALA A 708 -31.37 -6.73 1.23
N GLY A 709 -30.49 -6.05 0.48
CA GLY A 709 -30.67 -5.72 -0.94
C GLY A 709 -30.53 -4.23 -1.28
N GLY A 710 -30.37 -3.36 -0.27
CA GLY A 710 -30.20 -1.93 -0.46
C GLY A 710 -31.48 -1.22 -0.94
N VAL A 711 -31.50 0.11 -0.91
CA VAL A 711 -32.63 0.89 -1.42
C VAL A 711 -32.63 0.83 -2.94
N ALA A 712 -33.74 0.38 -3.53
CA ALA A 712 -33.88 0.38 -4.98
C ALA A 712 -33.74 1.81 -5.54
N PRO A 713 -33.15 1.98 -6.74
CA PRO A 713 -33.06 3.27 -7.42
C PRO A 713 -34.40 4.02 -7.49
N ARG A 714 -34.40 5.26 -7.03
CA ARG A 714 -35.59 6.12 -6.87
C ARG A 714 -35.83 7.00 -8.09
N THR A 715 -34.77 7.42 -8.78
CA THR A 715 -34.84 8.29 -9.98
C THR A 715 -34.34 7.56 -11.22
N ASP A 716 -34.65 8.08 -12.42
CA ASP A 716 -34.11 7.55 -13.68
C ASP A 716 -32.58 7.61 -13.69
N LEU A 717 -31.99 8.73 -13.25
CA LEU A 717 -30.55 8.86 -13.11
C LEU A 717 -29.94 7.80 -12.17
N GLU A 718 -30.54 7.56 -11.00
CA GLU A 718 -30.09 6.49 -10.09
C GLU A 718 -30.22 5.11 -10.75
N ARG A 719 -31.27 4.86 -11.55
CA ARG A 719 -31.47 3.59 -12.28
C ARG A 719 -30.39 3.36 -13.34
N VAL A 720 -30.02 4.39 -14.08
CA VAL A 720 -28.91 4.30 -15.06
C VAL A 720 -27.60 4.02 -14.34
N ILE A 721 -27.28 4.77 -13.28
CA ILE A 721 -26.04 4.58 -12.51
C ILE A 721 -25.98 3.18 -11.90
N ALA A 722 -27.07 2.72 -11.26
CA ALA A 722 -27.16 1.39 -10.67
C ALA A 722 -26.99 0.28 -11.70
N GLY A 723 -27.58 0.43 -12.89
CA GLY A 723 -27.42 -0.54 -13.99
C GLY A 723 -25.96 -0.65 -14.43
N VAL A 724 -25.27 0.48 -14.61
CA VAL A 724 -23.86 0.49 -14.98
C VAL A 724 -22.98 -0.11 -13.88
N TRP A 725 -23.24 0.21 -12.60
CA TRP A 725 -22.50 -0.37 -11.48
C TRP A 725 -22.69 -1.88 -11.40
N ALA A 726 -23.94 -2.36 -11.46
CA ALA A 726 -24.27 -3.78 -11.40
C ALA A 726 -23.55 -4.57 -12.51
N GLU A 727 -23.58 -4.06 -13.73
CA GLU A 727 -22.92 -4.70 -14.87
C GLU A 727 -21.39 -4.74 -14.70
N VAL A 728 -20.78 -3.61 -14.31
CA VAL A 728 -19.31 -3.53 -14.18
C VAL A 728 -18.80 -4.36 -13.00
N LEU A 729 -19.53 -4.40 -11.88
CA LEU A 729 -19.18 -5.17 -10.68
C LEU A 729 -19.55 -6.67 -10.79
N GLY A 730 -20.31 -7.06 -11.81
CA GLY A 730 -20.83 -8.41 -11.97
C GLY A 730 -21.84 -8.80 -10.89
N LEU A 731 -22.71 -7.87 -10.51
CA LEU A 731 -23.78 -8.03 -9.52
C LEU A 731 -25.14 -8.05 -10.23
N GLU A 732 -26.12 -8.78 -9.67
CA GLU A 732 -27.48 -8.78 -10.23
C GLU A 732 -28.20 -7.45 -10.02
N GLN A 733 -28.04 -6.85 -8.84
CA GLN A 733 -28.60 -5.54 -8.47
C GLN A 733 -27.65 -4.81 -7.52
N VAL A 734 -27.75 -3.49 -7.49
CA VAL A 734 -27.02 -2.61 -6.57
C VAL A 734 -27.98 -1.59 -5.99
N GLY A 735 -27.98 -1.47 -4.66
CA GLY A 735 -28.77 -0.49 -3.93
C GLY A 735 -28.11 0.89 -3.93
N VAL A 736 -28.92 1.96 -3.86
CA VAL A 736 -28.40 3.32 -4.05
C VAL A 736 -27.48 3.84 -2.94
N ASN A 737 -27.50 3.18 -1.78
CA ASN A 737 -26.73 3.55 -0.60
C ASN A 737 -25.53 2.63 -0.36
N GLU A 738 -25.29 1.66 -1.24
CA GLU A 738 -24.14 0.77 -1.13
C GLU A 738 -22.88 1.48 -1.63
N GLU A 739 -21.78 1.35 -0.88
CA GLU A 739 -20.50 1.98 -1.24
C GLU A 739 -19.80 1.17 -2.32
N PHE A 740 -19.34 1.85 -3.38
CA PHE A 740 -18.68 1.23 -4.52
C PHE A 740 -17.54 0.29 -4.12
N ILE A 741 -16.66 0.73 -3.21
CA ILE A 741 -15.50 -0.06 -2.75
C ILE A 741 -15.93 -1.24 -1.88
N ALA A 742 -16.95 -1.07 -1.03
CA ALA A 742 -17.48 -2.14 -0.19
C ALA A 742 -18.09 -3.28 -1.02
N LEU A 743 -18.66 -2.96 -2.19
CA LEU A 743 -19.12 -3.93 -3.18
C LEU A 743 -17.98 -4.65 -3.93
N GLY A 744 -16.72 -4.37 -3.58
CA GLY A 744 -15.53 -4.87 -4.26
C GLY A 744 -15.16 -4.07 -5.50
N GLY A 745 -15.68 -2.85 -5.63
CA GLY A 745 -15.21 -1.89 -6.61
C GLY A 745 -13.78 -1.44 -6.31
N ASP A 746 -13.01 -1.22 -7.36
CA ASP A 746 -11.70 -0.60 -7.27
C ASP A 746 -11.60 0.56 -8.26
N SER A 747 -10.45 1.20 -8.23
CA SER A 747 -10.02 2.21 -9.19
C SER A 747 -10.28 1.89 -10.67
N LEU A 748 -10.01 0.66 -11.12
CA LEU A 748 -10.16 0.25 -12.52
C LEU A 748 -11.63 0.00 -12.88
N LEU A 749 -12.39 -0.64 -11.98
CA LEU A 749 -13.84 -0.80 -12.09
C LEU A 749 -14.53 0.56 -12.09
N ALA A 750 -14.10 1.47 -11.21
CA ALA A 750 -14.63 2.82 -11.13
C ALA A 750 -14.32 3.62 -12.40
N ALA A 751 -13.12 3.51 -12.98
CA ALA A 751 -12.78 4.15 -14.26
C ALA A 751 -13.66 3.64 -15.40
N ARG A 752 -13.97 2.33 -15.44
CA ARG A 752 -14.92 1.75 -16.40
C ARG A 752 -16.35 2.27 -16.19
N VAL A 753 -16.80 2.34 -14.94
CA VAL A 753 -18.09 2.95 -14.59
C VAL A 753 -18.16 4.39 -15.06
N VAL A 754 -17.13 5.20 -14.77
CA VAL A 754 -17.07 6.61 -15.17
C VAL A 754 -17.12 6.74 -16.68
N ALA A 755 -16.25 6.04 -17.42
CA ALA A 755 -16.22 6.12 -18.88
C ALA A 755 -17.58 5.77 -19.50
N ARG A 756 -18.22 4.71 -19.00
CA ARG A 756 -19.53 4.28 -19.47
C ARG A 756 -20.64 5.25 -19.12
N LEU A 757 -20.64 5.81 -17.92
CA LEU A 757 -21.63 6.81 -17.54
C LEU A 757 -21.44 8.13 -18.29
N GLN A 758 -20.19 8.54 -18.58
CA GLN A 758 -19.91 9.71 -19.41
C GLN A 758 -20.46 9.54 -20.82
N GLU A 759 -20.28 8.35 -21.41
CA GLU A 759 -20.82 8.00 -22.72
C GLU A 759 -22.36 7.92 -22.72
N GLU A 760 -22.94 7.21 -21.75
CA GLU A 760 -24.39 7.02 -21.69
C GLU A 760 -25.14 8.31 -21.38
N LEU A 761 -24.66 9.12 -20.42
CA LEU A 761 -25.33 10.34 -19.97
C LEU A 761 -24.87 11.60 -20.72
N ASP A 762 -23.95 11.47 -21.68
CA ASP A 762 -23.34 12.56 -22.43
C ASP A 762 -22.93 13.73 -21.51
N THR A 763 -22.03 13.44 -20.56
CA THR A 763 -21.55 14.41 -19.57
C THR A 763 -20.09 14.19 -19.22
N HIS A 764 -19.35 15.27 -19.02
CA HIS A 764 -17.98 15.24 -18.49
C HIS A 764 -17.91 15.55 -16.99
N ALA A 765 -19.05 15.83 -16.34
CA ALA A 765 -19.11 16.11 -14.91
C ALA A 765 -18.80 14.85 -14.06
N ILE A 766 -19.04 13.67 -14.63
CA ILE A 766 -18.71 12.39 -14.00
C ILE A 766 -17.21 12.19 -14.11
N THR A 767 -16.51 12.30 -12.98
CA THR A 767 -15.07 12.03 -12.89
C THR A 767 -14.81 10.94 -11.88
N LEU A 768 -13.64 10.33 -11.95
CA LEU A 768 -13.27 9.30 -10.99
C LEU A 768 -13.13 9.88 -9.57
N ARG A 769 -12.58 11.09 -9.48
CA ARG A 769 -12.52 11.85 -8.23
C ARG A 769 -13.93 12.12 -7.66
N ALA A 770 -14.92 12.39 -8.51
CA ALA A 770 -16.31 12.54 -8.07
C ALA A 770 -16.86 11.24 -7.46
N LEU A 771 -16.64 10.10 -8.12
CA LEU A 771 -17.07 8.79 -7.60
C LEU A 771 -16.41 8.45 -6.25
N PHE A 772 -15.11 8.67 -6.09
CA PHE A 772 -14.45 8.43 -4.79
C PHE A 772 -14.81 9.46 -3.71
N ARG A 773 -15.29 10.65 -4.10
CA ARG A 773 -15.80 11.67 -3.17
C ARG A 773 -17.23 11.35 -2.70
N SER A 774 -18.03 10.81 -3.60
CA SER A 774 -19.42 10.39 -3.43
C SER A 774 -19.55 8.88 -3.68
N PRO A 775 -19.14 8.04 -2.72
CA PRO A 775 -18.93 6.61 -2.94
C PRO A 775 -20.21 5.78 -3.11
N THR A 776 -21.40 6.39 -3.02
CA THR A 776 -22.70 5.72 -3.24
C THR A 776 -23.42 6.30 -4.46
N ILE A 777 -24.34 5.54 -5.05
CA ILE A 777 -25.13 5.98 -6.22
C ILE A 777 -25.95 7.23 -5.89
N ALA A 778 -26.56 7.27 -4.71
CA ALA A 778 -27.36 8.41 -4.25
C ALA A 778 -26.50 9.69 -4.17
N GLU A 779 -25.35 9.62 -3.52
CA GLU A 779 -24.44 10.77 -3.37
C GLU A 779 -23.85 11.21 -4.71
N LEU A 780 -23.54 10.24 -5.60
CA LEU A 780 -23.04 10.53 -6.94
C LEU A 780 -24.11 11.23 -7.78
N ALA A 781 -25.34 10.72 -7.80
CA ALA A 781 -26.45 11.34 -8.52
C ALA A 781 -26.72 12.77 -8.03
N GLU A 782 -26.74 13.01 -6.72
CA GLU A 782 -26.89 14.35 -6.16
C GLU A 782 -25.73 15.28 -6.51
N GLN A 783 -24.50 14.76 -6.49
CA GLN A 783 -23.33 15.55 -6.88
C GLN A 783 -23.41 15.93 -8.36
N LEU A 784 -23.78 15.01 -9.25
CA LEU A 784 -23.87 15.28 -10.68
C LEU A 784 -24.94 16.32 -11.01
N ARG A 785 -26.08 16.29 -10.31
CA ARG A 785 -27.09 17.35 -10.42
C ARG A 785 -26.58 18.72 -9.96
N ARG A 786 -25.56 18.79 -9.09
CA ARG A 786 -24.94 20.04 -8.66
C ARG A 786 -23.85 20.52 -9.64
N ASP A 787 -23.11 19.58 -10.22
CA ASP A 787 -21.95 19.85 -11.06
C ASP A 787 -22.32 20.02 -12.56
N ASP A 788 -23.54 19.64 -12.98
CA ASP A 788 -24.12 19.76 -14.34
C ASP A 788 -25.56 20.34 -14.28
N ASP A 789 -26.25 20.49 -15.41
CA ASP A 789 -27.67 20.89 -15.46
C ASP A 789 -28.60 19.75 -14.97
N PRO A 790 -29.27 19.88 -13.80
CA PRO A 790 -30.09 18.82 -13.22
C PRO A 790 -31.23 18.37 -14.13
N GLY A 791 -31.84 19.32 -14.88
CA GLY A 791 -32.98 18.99 -15.76
C GLY A 791 -32.57 18.11 -16.93
N ARG A 792 -31.38 18.38 -17.49
CA ARG A 792 -30.83 17.64 -18.64
C ARG A 792 -30.48 16.20 -18.27
N LEU A 793 -29.78 15.99 -17.16
CA LEU A 793 -29.33 14.64 -16.78
C LEU A 793 -30.49 13.69 -16.47
N ASP A 794 -31.52 14.17 -15.78
CA ASP A 794 -32.71 13.37 -15.50
C ASP A 794 -33.52 13.09 -16.78
N GLU A 795 -33.62 14.03 -17.73
CA GLU A 795 -34.25 13.81 -19.05
C GLU A 795 -33.47 12.77 -19.89
N VAL A 796 -32.14 12.91 -19.98
CA VAL A 796 -31.29 11.95 -20.72
C VAL A 796 -31.40 10.56 -20.10
N ALA A 797 -31.37 10.45 -18.77
CA ALA A 797 -31.54 9.17 -18.09
C ALA A 797 -32.91 8.52 -18.37
N ALA A 798 -33.98 9.31 -18.40
CA ALA A 798 -35.31 8.82 -18.76
C ALA A 798 -35.35 8.26 -20.20
N ILE A 799 -34.75 8.99 -21.16
CA ILE A 799 -34.64 8.54 -22.56
C ILE A 799 -33.85 7.23 -22.68
N ILE A 800 -32.72 7.10 -21.97
CA ILE A 800 -31.90 5.87 -21.98
C ILE A 800 -32.71 4.67 -21.49
N LEU A 801 -33.46 4.85 -20.41
CA LEU A 801 -34.27 3.77 -19.85
C LEU A 801 -35.46 3.41 -20.75
N GLU A 802 -36.04 4.38 -21.44
CA GLU A 802 -37.05 4.14 -22.47
C GLU A 802 -36.46 3.32 -23.63
N ILE A 803 -35.31 3.71 -24.17
CA ILE A 803 -34.59 2.97 -25.22
C ILE A 803 -34.27 1.53 -24.77
N ARG A 804 -33.79 1.34 -23.54
CA ARG A 804 -33.48 0.01 -22.99
C ARG A 804 -34.70 -0.88 -22.79
N ALA A 805 -35.88 -0.29 -22.62
CA ALA A 805 -37.14 -1.02 -22.46
C ALA A 805 -37.80 -1.37 -23.80
N MET A 806 -37.34 -0.81 -24.92
CA MET A 806 -37.86 -1.09 -26.25
C MET A 806 -37.34 -2.44 -26.79
N SER A 807 -38.20 -3.16 -27.51
CA SER A 807 -37.77 -4.36 -28.24
C SER A 807 -37.02 -3.99 -29.53
N ASP A 808 -36.21 -4.90 -30.06
CA ASP A 808 -35.50 -4.68 -31.34
C ASP A 808 -36.47 -4.30 -32.49
N GLU A 809 -37.73 -4.77 -32.46
CA GLU A 809 -38.78 -4.40 -33.43
C GLU A 809 -39.27 -2.95 -33.23
N ASP A 810 -39.37 -2.47 -31.99
CA ASP A 810 -39.79 -1.11 -31.67
C ASP A 810 -38.71 -0.08 -32.00
N VAL A 811 -37.44 -0.42 -31.77
CA VAL A 811 -36.28 0.42 -32.12
C VAL A 811 -36.17 0.56 -33.64
N ALA A 812 -36.33 -0.54 -34.38
CA ALA A 812 -36.36 -0.51 -35.86
C ALA A 812 -37.51 0.35 -36.40
N ALA A 813 -38.70 0.27 -35.78
CA ALA A 813 -39.86 1.07 -36.16
C ALA A 813 -39.67 2.58 -35.93
N GLN A 814 -38.99 2.99 -34.86
CA GLN A 814 -38.69 4.40 -34.57
C GLN A 814 -37.54 4.98 -35.41
N LEU A 815 -36.54 4.16 -35.78
CA LEU A 815 -35.45 4.56 -36.68
C LEU A 815 -35.87 4.62 -38.17
N GLY A 816 -37.09 4.21 -38.50
CA GLY A 816 -37.61 4.22 -39.87
C GLY A 816 -37.08 3.09 -40.75
N GLU A 817 -36.49 2.04 -40.15
CA GLU A 817 -36.07 0.85 -40.88
C GLU A 817 -37.26 -0.09 -41.05
N ALA A 818 -37.73 -0.24 -42.30
CA ALA A 818 -38.87 -1.09 -42.60
C ALA A 818 -38.60 -2.55 -42.20
N PRO A 819 -39.58 -3.27 -41.60
CA PRO A 819 -39.39 -4.64 -41.18
C PRO A 819 -39.03 -5.52 -42.38
N VAL A 820 -37.93 -6.27 -42.27
CA VAL A 820 -37.53 -7.27 -43.27
C VAL A 820 -38.60 -8.36 -43.29
N LEU A 821 -39.45 -8.32 -44.31
CA LEU A 821 -40.44 -9.37 -44.57
C LEU A 821 -39.71 -10.72 -44.69
N ARG A 822 -39.95 -11.60 -43.72
CA ARG A 822 -39.59 -13.03 -43.83
C ARG A 822 -40.28 -13.58 -45.07
N GLN A 823 -39.51 -13.96 -46.09
CA GLN A 823 -40.01 -14.76 -47.19
C GLN A 823 -40.41 -16.13 -46.64
N GLU A 824 -41.72 -16.34 -46.57
CA GLU A 824 -42.31 -17.67 -46.44
C GLU A 824 -41.94 -18.52 -47.67
N ALA A 825 -41.51 -19.75 -47.40
CA ALA A 825 -41.16 -20.74 -48.39
C ALA A 825 -42.32 -21.03 -49.34
N VAL A 826 -42.04 -21.01 -50.64
CA VAL A 826 -42.87 -21.65 -51.66
C VAL A 826 -42.05 -22.74 -52.33
N ALA A 827 -42.48 -23.99 -52.03
CA ALA A 827 -42.22 -25.28 -52.69
C ALA A 827 -40.78 -25.81 -52.75
#